data_AF-A0A2V7FA57-F1
#
_entry.id   AF-A0A2V7FA57-F1
#
_cell.length_a   1.000
_cell.length_b   1.000
_cell.length_c   1.000
_cell.angle_alpha   90.00
_cell.angle_beta   90.00
_cell.angle_gamma   90.00
#
_symmetry.space_group_name_H-M   'P 1'
#
loop_
_entity.id
_entity.type
_entity.pdbx_description
1 polymer ?
#
loop_
_entity_poly.entity_id
_entity_poly.type
_entity_poly.pdbx_seq_one_letter_code
_entity_poly.pdbx_strand_id
1 'polypeptide(L)'
;MRRRVRCLPPAQVGTFGELKKLPAPFEDRGRGEIHADPPRDRRVVFVAAQMKRAASSVFDDGEIVRGVASRRLIRSPSARDAVTVERLRGPGFDGRDLGRGAGRVAGGKPEPSNQPGEKRGEQRPTRDRHSCHRVEARVSSGKSQRPEDIFRVRSLSLALRLAFWWLLLVVAQQAQRIFLIGAAARRDPPSPAVLGLTLITGLRADLVTAGFGMLVAFVVAMVVAAPFLRRGPSRARAMVARVFAVAAAIVAVAYVTVLTVDMGYYLYSGHRIDAVFIEYVTDLFGQGRQGQISGSQVGTQTAAELREVGTWAVRIVCYAVVLTAAIVGWRVVFRRALAPRLRAWPRVTAIVLPVLIAIGAWGVHPNGPDSVQSAPIASSTYYVLAQSPIWILNTPFERASKAVIIPAAVRVAMPESRAVALARDILLPGARFVSPRYPLVHLEDPRPSPLARRPNVLLLFIEALDRRFLGRTIAGRRVTPFLDSLFADSVTFAQFHANGAQTFHGLFASLCSSLPRQGVAATKARYANDYLCLPTLLTRSGYRTRMVLGLNRDQSHSRLGLFMARNGLEALIDESGFPPTAPRAGLGIADGALFDRVRAEIDALRAGGRPYFLTTLTTATHHPFGMPSTHPDVVALRAEPDRYVPALRYVDLELERFFRGLERDGALRDTVVLVLGDHGRHERVARDDVENAAGHFTVPLAIWLDPSLRTAAVYRPRIAAGIVSQLDITPTILALAGLTPRVSSFGGRDVSCALASDCLPARAAYLSEVYEPGAGLADRDGFWFYAFARRTLDHVDLSLTGPSQRLTAEDPAAGPRIERSRPTAGGRALPSARP
;
A
#
# COMPACT_ATOMS: atom_id res chain seq x y z
N MET A 1 -7.15 -25.43 54.60
CA MET A 1 -8.52 -25.97 54.40
C MET A 1 -9.41 -24.93 53.71
N ARG A 2 -10.42 -25.38 52.96
CA ARG A 2 -11.29 -24.64 52.00
C ARG A 2 -11.86 -23.27 52.46
N ARG A 3 -11.84 -22.26 51.56
CA ARG A 3 -12.87 -21.21 51.38
C ARG A 3 -13.07 -20.99 49.87
N ARG A 4 -14.11 -21.61 49.28
CA ARG A 4 -15.43 -21.03 48.92
C ARG A 4 -15.37 -19.95 47.83
N VAL A 5 -15.60 -20.39 46.59
CA VAL A 5 -16.07 -19.58 45.44
C VAL A 5 -17.61 -19.57 45.44
N ARG A 6 -18.25 -18.49 44.98
CA ARG A 6 -19.69 -18.45 44.62
C ARG A 6 -19.88 -17.93 43.20
N CYS A 7 -20.96 -18.37 42.55
CA CYS A 7 -21.09 -18.41 41.10
C CYS A 7 -21.73 -17.16 40.49
N LEU A 8 -21.43 -16.91 39.21
CA LEU A 8 -22.25 -16.14 38.27
C LEU A 8 -23.24 -17.08 37.54
N PRO A 9 -24.42 -16.60 37.09
CA PRO A 9 -25.42 -17.41 36.40
C PRO A 9 -25.06 -17.67 34.91
N PRO A 10 -25.59 -18.74 34.29
CA PRO A 10 -25.25 -19.12 32.92
C PRO A 10 -26.04 -18.35 31.85
N ALA A 11 -25.42 -18.13 30.70
CA ALA A 11 -26.07 -17.59 29.51
C ALA A 11 -27.03 -18.62 28.87
N GLN A 12 -28.17 -18.14 28.35
CA GLN A 12 -29.14 -18.97 27.63
C GLN A 12 -28.62 -19.33 26.23
N VAL A 13 -28.76 -20.61 25.85
CA VAL A 13 -28.47 -21.12 24.51
C VAL A 13 -29.80 -21.30 23.77
N GLY A 14 -30.05 -20.49 22.73
CA GLY A 14 -31.17 -20.66 21.82
C GLY A 14 -30.92 -21.78 20.80
N THR A 15 -31.91 -22.64 20.58
CA THR A 15 -31.83 -23.85 19.74
C THR A 15 -32.14 -23.60 18.26
N PHE A 16 -31.62 -24.48 17.40
CA PHE A 16 -31.91 -24.52 15.97
C PHE A 16 -33.37 -24.90 15.69
N GLY A 17 -34.06 -24.12 14.85
CA GLY A 17 -35.38 -24.44 14.29
C GLY A 17 -35.74 -23.55 13.09
N GLU A 18 -36.47 -24.11 12.12
CA GLU A 18 -37.11 -23.42 10.98
C GLU A 18 -36.25 -22.93 9.80
N LEU A 19 -35.40 -23.82 9.26
CA LEU A 19 -34.91 -23.73 7.88
C LEU A 19 -35.95 -24.26 6.87
N LYS A 20 -37.09 -23.56 6.69
CA LYS A 20 -38.09 -23.85 5.64
C LYS A 20 -38.81 -22.58 5.14
N LYS A 21 -38.20 -21.87 4.17
CA LYS A 21 -38.87 -20.97 3.19
C LYS A 21 -37.85 -20.44 2.17
N LEU A 22 -37.54 -21.24 1.17
CA LEU A 22 -36.86 -20.82 -0.07
C LEU A 22 -37.56 -21.51 -1.26
N PRO A 23 -38.10 -20.77 -2.24
CA PRO A 23 -38.64 -21.38 -3.45
C PRO A 23 -37.52 -21.88 -4.37
N ALA A 24 -37.74 -23.02 -5.00
CA ALA A 24 -36.85 -23.64 -5.98
C ALA A 24 -36.89 -22.87 -7.33
N PRO A 25 -35.86 -23.02 -8.19
CA PRO A 25 -35.72 -22.19 -9.39
C PRO A 25 -36.63 -22.65 -10.54
N PHE A 26 -37.03 -21.70 -11.38
CA PHE A 26 -37.68 -21.97 -12.67
C PHE A 26 -36.67 -22.43 -13.72
N GLU A 27 -37.02 -23.52 -14.42
CA GLU A 27 -36.60 -23.78 -15.79
C GLU A 27 -37.34 -22.82 -16.74
N ASP A 28 -36.76 -22.42 -17.88
CA ASP A 28 -37.11 -23.03 -19.18
C ASP A 28 -36.18 -22.55 -20.33
N ARG A 29 -36.40 -23.13 -21.51
CA ARG A 29 -35.62 -23.14 -22.75
C ARG A 29 -35.39 -21.78 -23.41
N GLY A 30 -34.28 -21.73 -24.16
CA GLY A 30 -34.03 -20.76 -25.21
C GLY A 30 -32.95 -21.26 -26.18
N ARG A 31 -33.27 -22.19 -27.08
CA ARG A 31 -32.38 -22.49 -28.22
C ARG A 31 -32.50 -21.34 -29.22
N GLY A 32 -31.43 -20.58 -29.39
CA GLY A 32 -31.28 -19.61 -30.48
C GLY A 32 -30.07 -19.99 -31.32
N GLU A 33 -30.32 -20.54 -32.51
CA GLU A 33 -29.28 -20.70 -33.53
C GLU A 33 -28.97 -19.33 -34.13
N ILE A 34 -27.68 -18.98 -34.20
CA ILE A 34 -27.22 -17.78 -34.90
C ILE A 34 -26.22 -18.23 -35.97
N HIS A 35 -26.70 -18.30 -37.21
CA HIS A 35 -25.85 -18.33 -38.39
C HIS A 35 -25.14 -16.98 -38.56
N ALA A 36 -23.84 -17.01 -38.81
CA ALA A 36 -23.07 -15.85 -39.23
C ALA A 36 -22.06 -16.29 -40.31
N ASP A 37 -22.46 -16.20 -41.57
CA ASP A 37 -21.55 -16.32 -42.71
C ASP A 37 -20.67 -15.05 -42.83
N PRO A 38 -19.37 -15.17 -43.11
CA PRO A 38 -18.47 -14.03 -43.22
C PRO A 38 -18.47 -13.44 -44.64
N PRO A 39 -18.57 -12.10 -44.82
CA PRO A 39 -18.24 -11.47 -46.08
C PRO A 39 -16.75 -11.66 -46.40
N ARG A 40 -16.48 -12.25 -47.57
CA ARG A 40 -15.15 -12.28 -48.20
C ARG A 40 -14.85 -10.92 -48.86
N ASP A 41 -13.59 -10.76 -49.25
CA ASP A 41 -13.00 -9.62 -49.99
C ASP A 41 -12.82 -8.30 -49.19
N ARG A 42 -11.71 -7.54 -49.36
CA ARG A 42 -10.41 -7.80 -50.01
C ARG A 42 -9.35 -6.77 -49.55
N ARG A 43 -8.08 -7.19 -49.58
CA ARG A 43 -6.86 -6.37 -49.80
C ARG A 43 -6.62 -5.17 -48.86
N VAL A 44 -5.65 -5.31 -47.95
CA VAL A 44 -4.82 -4.19 -47.48
C VAL A 44 -3.37 -4.46 -47.89
N VAL A 45 -2.72 -3.46 -48.47
CA VAL A 45 -1.35 -3.52 -48.98
C VAL A 45 -0.36 -3.46 -47.81
N PHE A 46 0.58 -4.42 -47.74
CA PHE A 46 1.70 -4.35 -46.81
C PHE A 46 2.80 -3.45 -47.38
N VAL A 47 2.93 -2.23 -46.84
CA VAL A 47 4.19 -1.47 -46.92
C VAL A 47 4.98 -1.76 -45.65
N ALA A 48 6.00 -2.60 -45.76
CA ALA A 48 6.88 -2.93 -44.64
C ALA A 48 7.92 -1.81 -44.46
N ALA A 49 7.78 -1.02 -43.39
CA ALA A 49 8.82 -0.11 -42.92
C ALA A 49 9.16 -0.44 -41.45
N GLN A 50 10.44 -0.76 -41.20
CA GLN A 50 10.93 -1.12 -39.87
C GLN A 50 10.94 0.11 -38.95
N MET A 51 10.35 0.01 -37.75
CA MET A 51 10.57 0.98 -36.67
C MET A 51 11.06 0.31 -35.38
N LYS A 52 12.37 0.01 -35.35
CA LYS A 52 13.13 -0.03 -34.09
C LYS A 52 13.46 1.41 -33.69
N ARG A 53 12.65 2.02 -32.83
CA ARG A 53 12.91 3.15 -31.89
C ARG A 53 11.62 3.94 -31.65
N ALA A 54 11.01 3.73 -30.48
CA ALA A 54 9.95 4.58 -29.93
C ALA A 54 10.15 4.71 -28.40
N ALA A 55 11.33 5.18 -28.01
CA ALA A 55 11.73 5.38 -26.62
C ALA A 55 12.68 6.59 -26.45
N SER A 56 12.48 7.66 -27.25
CA SER A 56 13.21 8.93 -27.15
C SER A 56 12.68 9.98 -28.14
N SER A 57 11.50 10.59 -27.91
CA SER A 57 11.04 11.79 -28.65
C SER A 57 9.71 12.38 -28.12
N VAL A 58 9.74 13.18 -27.04
CA VAL A 58 8.77 14.26 -26.76
C VAL A 58 9.51 15.41 -26.05
N PHE A 59 10.48 15.96 -26.76
CA PHE A 59 11.27 17.21 -26.61
C PHE A 59 12.18 17.16 -27.86
N ASP A 60 12.37 18.17 -28.71
CA ASP A 60 11.88 19.55 -28.74
C ASP A 60 11.56 19.95 -30.20
N ASP A 61 10.95 21.12 -30.40
CA ASP A 61 10.82 21.73 -31.72
C ASP A 61 12.20 22.04 -32.34
N GLY A 62 12.29 21.95 -33.67
CA GLY A 62 13.58 21.83 -34.36
C GLY A 62 14.23 23.14 -34.80
N GLU A 63 15.55 23.16 -34.77
CA GLU A 63 16.34 23.76 -35.86
C GLU A 63 17.66 22.99 -36.04
N ILE A 64 18.05 22.73 -37.30
CA ILE A 64 19.28 22.01 -37.64
C ILE A 64 20.29 23.00 -38.21
N VAL A 65 21.35 23.28 -37.45
CA VAL A 65 22.61 23.79 -38.00
C VAL A 65 23.68 22.71 -37.87
N ARG A 66 24.06 22.11 -39.02
CA ARG A 66 25.19 21.16 -39.10
C ARG A 66 26.51 21.94 -39.01
N GLY A 67 27.48 21.47 -38.23
CA GLY A 67 28.72 22.21 -38.00
C GLY A 67 29.95 21.40 -37.52
N VAL A 68 30.38 20.41 -38.31
CA VAL A 68 31.78 19.89 -38.36
C VAL A 68 32.33 19.17 -37.10
N ALA A 69 33.37 18.35 -37.30
CA ALA A 69 33.87 17.37 -36.33
C ALA A 69 35.25 17.71 -35.73
N SER A 70 35.46 17.18 -34.52
CA SER A 70 36.74 16.72 -33.97
C SER A 70 37.73 17.71 -33.30
N ARG A 71 38.30 17.21 -32.19
CA ARG A 71 39.59 17.53 -31.52
C ARG A 71 39.81 18.89 -30.82
N ARG A 72 40.00 18.74 -29.50
CA ARG A 72 40.97 19.42 -28.58
C ARG A 72 41.09 20.96 -28.62
N LEU A 73 40.83 21.55 -27.46
CA LEU A 73 41.76 22.51 -26.85
C LEU A 73 42.00 22.17 -25.37
N ILE A 74 43.25 22.29 -24.94
CA ILE A 74 43.77 21.94 -23.61
C ILE A 74 44.20 23.24 -22.93
N ARG A 75 44.06 23.34 -21.60
CA ARG A 75 45.07 24.03 -20.77
C ARG A 75 45.34 23.23 -19.49
N SER A 76 46.61 22.94 -19.23
CA SER A 76 47.11 22.59 -17.90
C SER A 76 47.64 23.85 -17.20
N PRO A 77 47.88 23.81 -15.89
CA PRO A 77 48.87 24.67 -15.25
C PRO A 77 50.29 24.25 -15.67
N SER A 78 51.23 25.19 -15.61
CA SER A 78 52.64 25.01 -16.02
C SER A 78 53.49 24.33 -14.94
N ALA A 79 54.44 23.50 -15.36
CA ALA A 79 55.59 23.16 -14.54
C ALA A 79 56.60 24.32 -14.50
N ARG A 80 57.23 24.53 -13.34
CA ARG A 80 58.51 25.22 -13.22
C ARG A 80 59.45 24.41 -12.33
N ASP A 81 60.68 24.34 -12.80
CA ASP A 81 61.94 24.15 -12.09
C ASP A 81 62.28 22.78 -11.48
N ALA A 82 63.39 22.24 -12.00
CA ALA A 82 64.42 21.44 -11.31
C ALA A 82 64.07 20.02 -10.80
N VAL A 83 64.94 19.01 -10.72
CA VAL A 83 66.23 18.61 -11.34
C VAL A 83 66.61 17.33 -10.58
N THR A 84 67.11 16.29 -11.29
CA THR A 84 68.00 15.23 -10.80
C THR A 84 67.56 14.23 -9.69
N VAL A 85 67.49 12.95 -10.10
CA VAL A 85 68.09 11.74 -9.47
C VAL A 85 68.68 11.87 -8.06
N GLU A 86 68.21 11.10 -7.06
CA GLU A 86 69.09 10.10 -6.40
C GLU A 86 68.41 9.09 -5.45
N ARG A 87 69.25 8.20 -4.93
CA ARG A 87 69.00 7.02 -4.11
C ARG A 87 68.76 7.33 -2.62
N LEU A 88 68.11 6.35 -1.96
CA LEU A 88 68.41 5.82 -0.61
C LEU A 88 68.09 6.64 0.66
N ARG A 89 67.85 5.85 1.72
CA ARG A 89 67.90 6.14 3.19
C ARG A 89 66.76 6.96 3.82
N GLY A 90 66.18 6.38 4.87
CA GLY A 90 65.62 7.13 6.00
C GLY A 90 66.73 7.62 6.94
N PRO A 91 66.42 8.55 7.87
CA PRO A 91 66.08 8.19 9.26
C PRO A 91 64.66 8.70 9.63
N GLY A 92 64.10 8.53 10.83
CA GLY A 92 64.62 8.06 12.13
C GLY A 92 64.37 9.10 13.25
N PHE A 93 64.08 8.62 14.46
CA PHE A 93 63.84 9.33 15.74
C PHE A 93 62.48 10.02 16.00
N ASP A 94 61.98 10.15 17.24
CA ASP A 94 61.92 9.27 18.46
C ASP A 94 61.05 9.97 19.54
N GLY A 95 60.70 9.29 20.65
CA GLY A 95 60.12 9.86 21.88
C GLY A 95 58.65 9.48 22.09
N ARG A 96 58.28 8.26 22.55
CA ARG A 96 58.50 7.60 23.86
C ARG A 96 57.72 8.22 25.03
N ASP A 97 56.94 7.37 25.69
CA ASP A 97 57.15 7.12 27.12
C ASP A 97 56.92 5.65 27.50
N LEU A 98 57.91 5.14 28.25
CA LEU A 98 57.93 4.18 29.38
C LEU A 98 56.69 3.26 29.64
N GLY A 99 56.85 1.95 29.92
CA GLY A 99 58.05 1.08 29.86
C GLY A 99 57.91 -0.25 30.64
N ARG A 100 58.82 -1.21 30.34
CA ARG A 100 59.22 -2.43 31.11
C ARG A 100 58.13 -3.49 31.41
N GLY A 101 58.39 -4.81 31.39
CA GLY A 101 59.58 -5.62 31.00
C GLY A 101 59.14 -7.11 30.94
N ALA A 102 59.60 -7.89 29.96
CA ALA A 102 60.69 -8.89 30.08
C ALA A 102 60.38 -10.10 31.01
N GLY A 103 60.61 -11.36 30.63
CA GLY A 103 61.34 -11.85 29.44
C GLY A 103 61.19 -13.35 29.12
N ARG A 104 62.11 -13.85 28.29
CA ARG A 104 62.15 -15.19 27.67
C ARG A 104 62.73 -16.26 28.62
N VAL A 105 62.54 -17.55 28.30
CA VAL A 105 63.59 -18.49 27.79
C VAL A 105 62.99 -19.91 27.63
N ALA A 106 63.65 -20.77 26.85
CA ALA A 106 63.23 -22.11 26.44
C ALA A 106 63.78 -23.25 27.33
N GLY A 107 63.27 -24.47 27.12
CA GLY A 107 63.99 -25.73 27.36
C GLY A 107 63.41 -26.67 28.43
N GLY A 108 63.61 -27.98 28.23
CA GLY A 108 63.56 -28.99 29.32
C GLY A 108 62.43 -30.04 29.27
N LYS A 109 62.81 -31.28 28.96
CA LYS A 109 62.28 -32.52 29.61
C LYS A 109 62.95 -32.66 31.01
N PRO A 110 62.45 -33.43 32.00
CA PRO A 110 61.98 -34.82 31.84
C PRO A 110 60.78 -35.27 32.71
N GLU A 111 60.54 -36.59 32.66
CA GLU A 111 59.59 -37.45 33.39
C GLU A 111 59.96 -37.60 34.91
N PRO A 112 59.13 -38.20 35.81
CA PRO A 112 58.85 -39.66 35.77
C PRO A 112 57.50 -40.19 36.34
N SER A 113 57.21 -41.46 36.01
CA SER A 113 56.55 -42.53 36.83
C SER A 113 55.19 -42.27 37.53
N ASN A 114 54.16 -43.12 37.41
CA ASN A 114 54.22 -44.56 37.71
C ASN A 114 53.09 -45.40 37.05
N GLN A 115 53.46 -46.64 36.68
CA GLN A 115 52.58 -47.80 36.38
C GLN A 115 52.49 -48.70 37.66
N PRO A 116 51.82 -49.89 37.73
CA PRO A 116 51.50 -50.92 36.70
C PRO A 116 50.03 -51.47 36.80
N GLY A 117 49.58 -52.54 36.12
CA GLY A 117 50.16 -53.49 35.14
C GLY A 117 49.01 -54.25 34.43
N GLU A 118 49.13 -54.71 33.17
CA GLU A 118 49.71 -55.99 32.72
C GLU A 118 48.88 -57.26 33.10
N LYS A 119 48.63 -58.30 32.28
CA LYS A 119 49.18 -58.74 30.97
C LYS A 119 48.10 -59.30 30.01
N ARG A 120 48.48 -59.48 28.74
CA ARG A 120 47.79 -60.36 27.75
C ARG A 120 48.09 -61.84 28.02
N GLY A 121 47.21 -62.74 27.60
CA GLY A 121 47.42 -64.18 27.51
C GLY A 121 46.71 -64.77 26.29
N GLU A 122 47.45 -65.47 25.45
CA GLU A 122 47.05 -66.02 24.16
C GLU A 122 46.55 -67.47 24.28
N GLN A 123 45.90 -67.99 23.22
CA GLN A 123 45.78 -69.42 22.80
C GLN A 123 44.37 -70.01 22.59
N ARG A 124 44.26 -70.69 21.44
CA ARG A 124 43.36 -71.78 21.03
C ARG A 124 44.18 -73.10 21.08
N PRO A 125 43.67 -74.32 20.79
CA PRO A 125 42.28 -74.79 20.60
C PRO A 125 41.96 -76.11 21.38
N THR A 126 40.78 -76.72 21.18
CA THR A 126 40.50 -78.18 20.95
C THR A 126 38.98 -78.46 21.10
N ARG A 127 38.33 -79.19 20.18
CA ARG A 127 37.89 -80.62 20.23
C ARG A 127 37.08 -80.98 21.51
N ASP A 128 36.00 -81.76 21.46
CA ASP A 128 35.43 -82.63 20.41
C ASP A 128 33.91 -82.90 20.66
N ARG A 129 33.22 -83.58 19.71
CA ARG A 129 32.15 -84.62 19.85
C ARG A 129 31.25 -84.67 21.12
N HIS A 130 29.95 -85.04 21.17
CA HIS A 130 28.96 -85.80 20.36
C HIS A 130 27.54 -85.49 20.98
N SER A 131 26.39 -86.10 20.65
CA SER A 131 25.68 -86.33 19.36
C SER A 131 24.28 -86.91 19.61
N CYS A 132 23.24 -86.53 18.83
CA CYS A 132 21.86 -87.08 18.83
C CYS A 132 21.01 -86.84 20.12
N HIS A 133 19.81 -86.27 20.04
CA HIS A 133 18.60 -86.99 19.56
C HIS A 133 17.56 -86.10 18.84
N ARG A 134 16.63 -86.76 18.16
CA ARG A 134 15.59 -86.20 17.28
C ARG A 134 14.19 -86.52 17.81
N VAL A 135 13.33 -85.52 18.00
CA VAL A 135 11.86 -85.62 18.06
C VAL A 135 11.25 -84.40 17.34
N GLU A 136 9.98 -84.47 16.95
CA GLU A 136 9.46 -83.86 15.72
C GLU A 136 8.78 -82.47 15.83
N ALA A 137 8.66 -81.84 14.65
CA ALA A 137 7.57 -80.97 14.20
C ALA A 137 7.09 -79.77 15.05
N ARG A 138 7.43 -78.54 14.59
CA ARG A 138 6.50 -77.70 13.77
C ARG A 138 7.17 -76.42 13.25
N VAL A 139 6.83 -76.03 12.03
CA VAL A 139 7.22 -74.75 11.44
C VAL A 139 6.34 -73.63 11.98
N SER A 140 6.96 -72.55 12.49
CA SER A 140 6.31 -71.25 12.69
C SER A 140 7.36 -70.14 12.74
N SER A 141 7.51 -69.41 11.62
CA SER A 141 8.43 -68.27 11.53
C SER A 141 7.80 -67.01 12.15
N GLY A 142 8.15 -66.70 13.40
CA GLY A 142 7.65 -65.52 14.12
C GLY A 142 8.75 -64.63 14.68
N LYS A 143 9.35 -63.74 13.87
CA LYS A 143 10.17 -62.63 14.40
C LYS A 143 9.25 -61.50 14.86
N SER A 144 9.08 -61.35 16.17
CA SER A 144 8.38 -60.20 16.75
C SER A 144 9.18 -58.91 16.55
N GLN A 145 8.60 -57.92 15.87
CA GLN A 145 9.08 -56.55 15.90
C GLN A 145 8.45 -55.83 17.10
N ARG A 146 9.27 -55.19 17.93
CA ARG A 146 8.76 -54.46 19.11
C ARG A 146 7.86 -53.30 18.66
N PRO A 147 6.74 -53.00 19.35
CA PRO A 147 5.81 -51.94 18.96
C PRO A 147 6.47 -50.56 18.78
N GLU A 148 7.51 -50.25 19.57
CA GLU A 148 8.17 -48.93 19.55
C GLU A 148 8.89 -48.59 18.24
N ASP A 149 9.51 -49.57 17.58
CA ASP A 149 10.25 -49.33 16.34
C ASP A 149 9.31 -49.00 15.15
N ILE A 150 8.11 -49.60 15.14
CA ILE A 150 7.07 -49.32 14.14
C ILE A 150 6.55 -47.88 14.27
N PHE A 151 6.53 -47.33 15.49
CA PHE A 151 6.17 -45.93 15.72
C PHE A 151 7.31 -44.97 15.36
N ARG A 152 8.58 -45.30 15.70
CA ARG A 152 9.78 -44.50 15.37
C ARG A 152 9.95 -44.24 13.87
N VAL A 153 9.85 -45.28 13.03
CA VAL A 153 10.10 -45.15 11.58
C VAL A 153 8.98 -44.37 10.87
N ARG A 154 7.74 -44.46 11.37
CA ARG A 154 6.57 -43.86 10.70
C ARG A 154 6.37 -42.38 11.02
N SER A 155 6.58 -41.92 12.25
CA SER A 155 6.50 -40.49 12.60
C SER A 155 7.55 -39.65 11.87
N LEU A 156 8.77 -40.18 11.77
CA LEU A 156 9.89 -39.57 11.05
C LEU A 156 9.58 -39.35 9.56
N SER A 157 8.73 -40.20 8.96
CA SER A 157 8.34 -40.07 7.55
C SER A 157 7.45 -38.84 7.28
N LEU A 158 6.63 -38.41 8.25
CA LEU A 158 5.78 -37.22 8.12
C LEU A 158 6.59 -35.94 8.34
N ALA A 159 7.44 -35.91 9.37
CA ALA A 159 8.32 -34.75 9.63
C ALA A 159 9.28 -34.49 8.46
N LEU A 160 9.88 -35.53 7.87
CA LEU A 160 10.72 -35.36 6.68
C LEU A 160 9.93 -34.87 5.45
N ARG A 161 8.68 -35.32 5.26
CA ARG A 161 7.81 -34.81 4.18
C ARG A 161 7.47 -33.34 4.40
N LEU A 162 7.12 -32.96 5.63
CA LEU A 162 6.79 -31.59 6.02
C LEU A 162 7.97 -30.65 5.80
N ALA A 163 9.17 -31.01 6.28
CA ALA A 163 10.40 -30.24 6.04
C ALA A 163 10.76 -30.11 4.55
N PHE A 164 10.59 -31.19 3.78
CA PHE A 164 10.87 -31.18 2.33
C PHE A 164 9.97 -30.20 1.59
N TRP A 165 8.65 -30.29 1.81
CA TRP A 165 7.67 -29.48 1.10
C TRP A 165 7.67 -28.02 1.55
N TRP A 166 7.75 -27.75 2.86
CA TRP A 166 7.81 -26.38 3.40
C TRP A 166 8.96 -25.58 2.78
N LEU A 167 10.17 -26.12 2.82
CA LEU A 167 11.36 -25.45 2.29
C LEU A 167 11.40 -25.46 0.74
N LEU A 168 10.77 -26.42 0.06
CA LEU A 168 10.58 -26.37 -1.39
C LEU A 168 9.75 -25.15 -1.81
N LEU A 169 8.67 -24.83 -1.08
CA LEU A 169 7.86 -23.64 -1.35
C LEU A 169 8.65 -22.34 -1.13
N VAL A 170 9.52 -22.29 -0.11
CA VAL A 170 10.42 -21.16 0.11
C VAL A 170 11.44 -21.03 -1.03
N VAL A 171 12.08 -22.14 -1.43
CA VAL A 171 13.05 -22.15 -2.56
C VAL A 171 12.42 -21.71 -3.87
N ALA A 172 11.20 -22.16 -4.19
CA ALA A 172 10.49 -21.78 -5.41
C ALA A 172 10.21 -20.27 -5.48
N GLN A 173 9.75 -19.67 -4.36
CA GLN A 173 9.48 -18.24 -4.27
C GLN A 173 10.78 -17.41 -4.34
N GLN A 174 11.85 -17.84 -3.64
CA GLN A 174 13.16 -17.18 -3.70
C GLN A 174 13.81 -17.26 -5.09
N ALA A 175 13.71 -18.39 -5.79
CA ALA A 175 14.21 -18.52 -7.16
C ALA A 175 13.52 -17.55 -8.12
N GLN A 176 12.20 -17.37 -7.98
CA GLN A 176 11.43 -16.40 -8.76
C GLN A 176 11.80 -14.96 -8.41
N ARG A 177 11.98 -14.64 -7.11
CA ARG A 177 12.46 -13.33 -6.65
C ARG A 177 13.83 -12.99 -7.24
N ILE A 178 14.79 -13.93 -7.19
CA ILE A 178 16.14 -13.76 -7.74
C ILE A 178 16.10 -13.50 -9.24
N PHE A 179 15.30 -14.26 -10.00
CA PHE A 179 15.10 -14.04 -11.44
C PHE A 179 14.60 -12.62 -11.75
N LEU A 180 13.72 -12.07 -10.90
CA LEU A 180 13.13 -10.74 -11.09
C LEU A 180 14.02 -9.57 -10.63
N ILE A 181 15.10 -9.80 -9.88
CA ILE A 181 16.06 -8.74 -9.49
C ILE A 181 16.60 -8.01 -10.72
N GLY A 182 16.91 -8.73 -11.81
CA GLY A 182 17.40 -8.11 -13.05
C GLY A 182 16.37 -7.22 -13.74
N ALA A 183 15.07 -7.44 -13.51
CA ALA A 183 14.01 -6.56 -14.00
C ALA A 183 13.78 -5.34 -13.09
N ALA A 184 13.88 -5.55 -11.77
CA ALA A 184 13.88 -4.45 -10.79
C ALA A 184 15.06 -3.48 -11.03
N ALA A 185 16.28 -4.01 -11.19
CA ALA A 185 17.50 -3.24 -11.37
C ALA A 185 17.52 -2.35 -12.63
N ARG A 186 16.73 -2.71 -13.66
CA ARG A 186 16.54 -1.88 -14.86
C ARG A 186 15.56 -0.72 -14.66
N ARG A 187 14.68 -0.80 -13.67
CA ARG A 187 13.75 0.27 -13.28
C ARG A 187 14.37 1.17 -12.21
N ASP A 188 15.13 0.58 -11.29
CA ASP A 188 15.70 1.25 -10.12
C ASP A 188 16.99 0.52 -9.70
N PRO A 189 18.20 1.12 -9.81
CA PRO A 189 19.45 0.47 -9.42
C PRO A 189 19.57 0.27 -7.89
N PRO A 190 19.79 -0.96 -7.38
CA PRO A 190 19.77 -1.21 -5.94
C PRO A 190 21.07 -0.81 -5.26
N SER A 191 20.97 -0.28 -4.05
CA SER A 191 22.09 -0.34 -3.08
C SER A 191 22.19 -1.74 -2.45
N PRO A 192 23.36 -2.16 -1.95
CA PRO A 192 23.51 -3.44 -1.25
C PRO A 192 22.57 -3.58 -0.05
N ALA A 193 22.31 -2.48 0.67
CA ALA A 193 21.39 -2.45 1.81
C ALA A 193 19.92 -2.67 1.37
N VAL A 194 19.47 -2.01 0.30
CA VAL A 194 18.11 -2.20 -0.25
C VAL A 194 17.93 -3.64 -0.75
N LEU A 195 18.94 -4.20 -1.44
CA LEU A 195 18.89 -5.57 -1.93
C LEU A 195 18.87 -6.59 -0.78
N GLY A 196 19.70 -6.39 0.25
CA GLY A 196 19.71 -7.24 1.45
C GLY A 196 18.38 -7.22 2.20
N LEU A 197 17.80 -6.03 2.44
CA LEU A 197 16.48 -5.88 3.05
C LEU A 197 15.37 -6.51 2.20
N THR A 198 15.45 -6.42 0.87
CA THR A 198 14.51 -7.06 -0.07
C THR A 198 14.54 -8.58 0.08
N LEU A 199 15.73 -9.18 0.12
CA LEU A 199 15.90 -10.62 0.23
C LEU A 199 15.48 -11.15 1.60
N ILE A 200 15.80 -10.45 2.70
CA ILE A 200 15.42 -10.84 4.07
C ILE A 200 13.91 -10.70 4.28
N THR A 201 13.31 -9.57 3.89
CA THR A 201 11.86 -9.36 3.94
C THR A 201 11.14 -10.37 3.05
N GLY A 202 11.69 -10.64 1.87
CA GLY A 202 11.20 -11.67 0.98
C GLY A 202 11.24 -13.06 1.57
N LEU A 203 12.34 -13.45 2.21
CA LEU A 203 12.46 -14.74 2.88
C LEU A 203 11.42 -14.87 4.01
N ARG A 204 11.18 -13.80 4.78
CA ARG A 204 10.09 -13.76 5.78
C ARG A 204 8.72 -13.95 5.14
N ALA A 205 8.43 -13.22 4.04
CA ALA A 205 7.19 -13.39 3.27
C ALA A 205 6.98 -14.85 2.81
N ASP A 206 8.05 -15.47 2.32
CA ASP A 206 8.01 -16.82 1.76
C ASP A 206 7.87 -17.91 2.85
N LEU A 207 8.48 -17.70 4.02
CA LEU A 207 8.31 -18.55 5.20
C LEU A 207 6.86 -18.50 5.72
N VAL A 208 6.24 -17.30 5.72
CA VAL A 208 4.85 -17.11 6.13
C VAL A 208 3.92 -17.89 5.20
N THR A 209 3.98 -17.60 3.91
CA THR A 209 3.09 -18.21 2.91
C THR A 209 3.30 -19.72 2.87
N ALA A 210 4.55 -20.20 2.81
CA ALA A 210 4.85 -21.64 2.84
C ALA A 210 4.33 -22.32 4.11
N GLY A 211 4.37 -21.64 5.27
CA GLY A 211 3.78 -22.12 6.52
C GLY A 211 2.28 -22.34 6.40
N PHE A 212 1.54 -21.35 5.89
CA PHE A 212 0.11 -21.49 5.61
C PHE A 212 -0.21 -22.54 4.54
N GLY A 213 0.61 -22.65 3.48
CA GLY A 213 0.47 -23.69 2.45
C GLY A 213 0.60 -25.11 3.03
N MET A 214 1.51 -25.31 3.98
CA MET A 214 1.64 -26.59 4.69
C MET A 214 0.50 -26.83 5.69
N LEU A 215 -0.02 -25.78 6.34
CA LEU A 215 -1.21 -25.88 7.19
C LEU A 215 -2.43 -26.36 6.38
N VAL A 216 -2.68 -25.79 5.20
CA VAL A 216 -3.75 -26.24 4.29
C VAL A 216 -3.57 -27.71 3.89
N ALA A 217 -2.37 -28.10 3.46
CA ALA A 217 -2.08 -29.49 3.10
C ALA A 217 -2.27 -30.47 4.29
N PHE A 218 -1.96 -30.02 5.51
CA PHE A 218 -2.16 -30.80 6.73
C PHE A 218 -3.63 -30.92 7.14
N VAL A 219 -4.42 -29.83 7.06
CA VAL A 219 -5.87 -29.85 7.33
C VAL A 219 -6.58 -30.80 6.37
N VAL A 220 -6.29 -30.73 5.06
CA VAL A 220 -6.82 -31.67 4.06
C VAL A 220 -6.46 -33.12 4.41
N ALA A 221 -5.21 -33.38 4.80
CA ALA A 221 -4.77 -34.71 5.20
C ALA A 221 -5.48 -35.23 6.46
N MET A 222 -5.79 -34.36 7.42
CA MET A 222 -6.52 -34.72 8.64
C MET A 222 -8.00 -35.01 8.34
N VAL A 223 -8.67 -34.18 7.53
CA VAL A 223 -10.08 -34.38 7.15
C VAL A 223 -10.26 -35.70 6.39
N VAL A 224 -9.42 -35.97 5.38
CA VAL A 224 -9.50 -37.23 4.60
C VAL A 224 -9.11 -38.46 5.46
N ALA A 225 -8.23 -38.30 6.44
CA ALA A 225 -7.88 -39.38 7.36
C ALA A 225 -8.91 -39.60 8.49
N ALA A 226 -9.84 -38.66 8.73
CA ALA A 226 -10.78 -38.72 9.85
C ALA A 226 -11.62 -40.03 9.88
N PRO A 227 -12.19 -40.52 8.76
CA PRO A 227 -12.93 -41.79 8.74
C PRO A 227 -12.06 -43.01 9.07
N PHE A 228 -10.73 -42.91 8.93
CA PHE A 228 -9.80 -44.02 9.18
C PHE A 228 -9.38 -44.14 10.64
N LEU A 229 -9.67 -43.16 11.50
CA LEU A 229 -9.50 -43.28 12.96
C LEU A 229 -10.28 -44.47 13.51
N ARG A 230 -11.54 -44.62 13.08
CA ARG A 230 -12.41 -45.78 13.42
C ARG A 230 -11.85 -47.13 12.94
N ARG A 231 -10.93 -47.13 11.96
CA ARG A 231 -10.26 -48.33 11.41
C ARG A 231 -8.87 -48.60 12.01
N GLY A 232 -8.46 -47.81 13.01
CA GLY A 232 -7.24 -47.98 13.79
C GLY A 232 -6.22 -46.84 13.62
N PRO A 233 -5.56 -46.37 14.71
CA PRO A 233 -4.68 -45.20 14.69
C PRO A 233 -3.38 -45.39 13.88
N SER A 234 -3.00 -46.64 13.57
CA SER A 234 -1.90 -46.95 12.64
C SER A 234 -2.29 -46.71 11.18
N ARG A 235 -3.53 -47.05 10.79
CA ARG A 235 -4.09 -46.80 9.45
C ARG A 235 -4.37 -45.32 9.23
N ALA A 236 -4.94 -44.64 10.22
CA ALA A 236 -5.15 -43.19 10.18
C ALA A 236 -3.85 -42.40 9.92
N ARG A 237 -2.78 -42.66 10.70
CA ARG A 237 -1.47 -42.00 10.50
C ARG A 237 -0.83 -42.31 9.14
N ALA A 238 -0.97 -43.54 8.64
CA ALA A 238 -0.51 -43.89 7.30
C ALA A 238 -1.30 -43.14 6.21
N MET A 239 -2.60 -42.92 6.41
CA MET A 239 -3.43 -42.11 5.53
C MET A 239 -3.00 -40.63 5.56
N VAL A 240 -2.85 -40.02 6.74
CA VAL A 240 -2.35 -38.64 6.89
C VAL A 240 -1.04 -38.46 6.12
N ALA A 241 -0.05 -39.34 6.30
CA ALA A 241 1.24 -39.21 5.61
C ALA A 241 1.18 -39.37 4.08
N ARG A 242 0.20 -40.13 3.56
CA ARG A 242 -0.05 -40.26 2.12
C ARG A 242 -0.77 -39.03 1.56
N VAL A 243 -1.92 -38.68 2.15
CA VAL A 243 -2.75 -37.55 1.70
C VAL A 243 -1.98 -36.23 1.83
N PHE A 244 -1.21 -36.03 2.92
CA PHE A 244 -0.36 -34.85 3.09
C PHE A 244 0.64 -34.69 1.95
N ALA A 245 1.26 -35.77 1.47
CA ALA A 245 2.21 -35.69 0.36
C ALA A 245 1.55 -35.35 -0.98
N VAL A 246 0.31 -35.83 -1.21
CA VAL A 246 -0.49 -35.47 -2.39
C VAL A 246 -0.96 -34.02 -2.30
N ALA A 247 -1.52 -33.61 -1.16
CA ALA A 247 -1.97 -32.24 -0.94
C ALA A 247 -0.82 -31.23 -1.01
N ALA A 248 0.35 -31.54 -0.43
CA ALA A 248 1.53 -30.69 -0.53
C ALA A 248 2.09 -30.60 -1.95
N ALA A 249 1.99 -31.67 -2.75
CA ALA A 249 2.33 -31.63 -4.18
C ALA A 249 1.36 -30.73 -4.96
N ILE A 250 0.05 -30.82 -4.70
CA ILE A 250 -0.97 -29.95 -5.30
C ILE A 250 -0.71 -28.48 -4.92
N VAL A 251 -0.42 -28.19 -3.65
CA VAL A 251 -0.05 -26.84 -3.18
C VAL A 251 1.22 -26.35 -3.88
N ALA A 252 2.25 -27.20 -4.05
CA ALA A 252 3.48 -26.83 -4.76
C ALA A 252 3.23 -26.53 -6.25
N VAL A 253 2.38 -27.31 -6.93
CA VAL A 253 1.96 -27.02 -8.31
C VAL A 253 1.23 -25.67 -8.37
N ALA A 254 0.27 -25.42 -7.46
CA ALA A 254 -0.46 -24.15 -7.40
C ALA A 254 0.49 -22.95 -7.16
N TYR A 255 1.49 -23.10 -6.28
CA TYR A 255 2.53 -22.09 -6.07
C TYR A 255 3.31 -21.81 -7.35
N VAL A 256 3.80 -22.86 -8.03
CA VAL A 256 4.54 -22.71 -9.30
C VAL A 256 3.68 -22.03 -10.37
N THR A 257 2.39 -22.36 -10.46
CA THR A 257 1.43 -21.68 -11.36
C THR A 257 1.33 -20.19 -11.02
N VAL A 258 1.04 -19.83 -9.76
CA VAL A 258 0.92 -18.41 -9.35
C VAL A 258 2.22 -17.65 -9.56
N LEU A 259 3.37 -18.24 -9.23
CA LEU A 259 4.70 -17.63 -9.45
C LEU A 259 5.03 -17.46 -10.94
N THR A 260 4.52 -18.32 -11.81
CA THR A 260 4.69 -18.19 -13.27
C THR A 260 3.85 -17.05 -13.83
N VAL A 261 2.58 -16.95 -13.43
CA VAL A 261 1.70 -15.83 -13.82
C VAL A 261 2.23 -14.50 -13.26
N ASP A 262 2.68 -14.52 -12.00
CA ASP A 262 3.25 -13.34 -11.33
C ASP A 262 4.57 -12.89 -11.95
N MET A 263 5.43 -13.81 -12.39
CA MET A 263 6.65 -13.48 -13.12
C MET A 263 6.29 -12.69 -14.40
N GLY A 264 5.28 -13.13 -15.15
CA GLY A 264 4.77 -12.40 -16.31
C GLY A 264 4.21 -11.03 -15.95
N TYR A 265 3.34 -10.98 -14.94
CA TYR A 265 2.70 -9.73 -14.50
C TYR A 265 3.72 -8.70 -13.96
N TYR A 266 4.76 -9.12 -13.24
CA TYR A 266 5.83 -8.26 -12.73
C TYR A 266 6.77 -7.76 -13.83
N LEU A 267 7.07 -8.58 -14.84
CA LEU A 267 7.85 -8.14 -15.99
C LEU A 267 7.10 -7.07 -16.79
N TYR A 268 5.77 -7.19 -16.93
CA TYR A 268 4.90 -6.18 -17.51
C TYR A 268 4.76 -4.93 -16.60
N SER A 269 4.01 -5.05 -15.51
CA SER A 269 3.59 -3.93 -14.66
C SER A 269 4.65 -3.43 -13.69
N GLY A 270 5.53 -4.31 -13.20
CA GLY A 270 6.37 -4.07 -12.03
C GLY A 270 5.69 -4.31 -10.69
N HIS A 271 4.45 -4.81 -10.71
CA HIS A 271 3.69 -5.20 -9.54
C HIS A 271 3.74 -6.71 -9.32
N ARG A 272 3.64 -7.13 -8.07
CA ARG A 272 3.24 -8.49 -7.72
C ARG A 272 1.75 -8.65 -7.94
N ILE A 273 1.31 -9.88 -8.19
CA ILE A 273 -0.10 -10.26 -8.15
C ILE A 273 -0.67 -9.91 -6.77
N ASP A 274 -1.72 -9.11 -6.79
CA ASP A 274 -2.39 -8.53 -5.63
C ASP A 274 -3.90 -8.31 -5.95
N ALA A 275 -4.57 -7.50 -5.13
CA ALA A 275 -5.97 -7.15 -5.37
C ALA A 275 -6.21 -6.39 -6.70
N VAL A 276 -5.20 -5.70 -7.25
CA VAL A 276 -5.27 -4.99 -8.54
C VAL A 276 -5.31 -5.98 -9.69
N PHE A 277 -4.42 -6.97 -9.65
CA PHE A 277 -4.35 -8.01 -10.69
C PHE A 277 -5.70 -8.71 -10.84
N ILE A 278 -6.37 -9.05 -9.74
CA ILE A 278 -7.68 -9.70 -9.81
C ILE A 278 -8.78 -8.74 -10.26
N GLU A 279 -8.64 -7.42 -10.09
CA GLU A 279 -9.61 -6.43 -10.58
C GLU A 279 -9.54 -6.35 -12.09
N TYR A 280 -8.33 -6.19 -12.62
CA TYR A 280 -8.01 -6.27 -14.04
C TYR A 280 -8.51 -7.58 -14.68
N VAL A 281 -8.31 -8.72 -14.02
CA VAL A 281 -8.79 -10.03 -14.49
C VAL A 281 -10.33 -10.13 -14.43
N THR A 282 -10.98 -9.65 -13.38
CA THR A 282 -12.46 -9.63 -13.31
C THR A 282 -13.08 -8.70 -14.33
N ASP A 283 -12.46 -7.55 -14.61
CA ASP A 283 -12.94 -6.61 -15.61
C ASP A 283 -12.73 -7.15 -17.03
N LEU A 284 -11.59 -7.79 -17.32
CA LEU A 284 -11.35 -8.50 -18.58
C LEU A 284 -12.42 -9.56 -18.86
N PHE A 285 -12.74 -10.41 -17.89
CA PHE A 285 -13.79 -11.42 -18.04
C PHE A 285 -15.21 -10.82 -18.05
N GLY A 286 -15.43 -9.72 -17.34
CA GLY A 286 -16.70 -8.97 -17.35
C GLY A 286 -17.00 -8.34 -18.71
N GLN A 287 -16.03 -7.59 -19.26
CA GLN A 287 -16.09 -6.98 -20.59
C GLN A 287 -16.15 -8.05 -21.70
N GLY A 288 -15.51 -9.20 -21.50
CA GLY A 288 -15.60 -10.35 -22.40
C GLY A 288 -17.00 -10.91 -22.56
N ARG A 289 -17.75 -11.01 -21.46
CA ARG A 289 -19.18 -11.40 -21.49
C ARG A 289 -20.09 -10.37 -22.16
N GLN A 290 -19.60 -9.15 -22.40
CA GLN A 290 -20.34 -8.06 -23.04
C GLN A 290 -19.85 -7.76 -24.47
N GLY A 291 -18.90 -8.55 -25.01
CA GLY A 291 -18.42 -8.41 -26.38
C GLY A 291 -17.50 -7.20 -26.65
N GLN A 292 -17.08 -6.47 -25.62
CA GLN A 292 -16.37 -5.18 -25.79
C GLN A 292 -14.83 -5.24 -25.72
N ILE A 293 -14.22 -6.43 -25.57
CA ILE A 293 -12.76 -6.57 -25.39
C ILE A 293 -11.96 -5.86 -26.49
N SER A 294 -12.31 -6.03 -27.77
CA SER A 294 -11.51 -5.51 -28.88
C SER A 294 -11.42 -3.98 -28.94
N GLY A 295 -12.31 -3.26 -28.23
CA GLY A 295 -12.28 -1.79 -28.11
C GLY A 295 -11.76 -1.28 -26.76
N SER A 296 -11.66 -2.12 -25.72
CA SER A 296 -11.27 -1.66 -24.39
C SER A 296 -9.75 -1.46 -24.26
N GLN A 297 -9.33 -0.58 -23.35
CA GLN A 297 -7.91 -0.39 -23.03
C GLN A 297 -7.24 -1.73 -22.62
N VAL A 298 -7.98 -2.58 -21.91
CA VAL A 298 -7.52 -3.89 -21.42
C VAL A 298 -7.27 -4.86 -22.59
N GLY A 299 -8.20 -4.95 -23.54
CA GLY A 299 -8.05 -5.84 -24.70
C GLY A 299 -6.99 -5.37 -25.69
N THR A 300 -6.92 -4.07 -25.95
CA THR A 300 -5.90 -3.47 -26.83
C THR A 300 -4.49 -3.62 -26.26
N GLN A 301 -4.30 -3.48 -24.94
CA GLN A 301 -3.04 -3.77 -24.25
C GLN A 301 -2.68 -5.26 -24.30
N THR A 302 -3.62 -6.15 -23.98
CA THR A 302 -3.41 -7.61 -24.06
C THR A 302 -2.99 -8.04 -25.46
N ALA A 303 -3.64 -7.50 -26.50
CA ALA A 303 -3.29 -7.76 -27.89
C ALA A 303 -1.93 -7.16 -28.31
N ALA A 304 -1.46 -6.08 -27.68
CA ALA A 304 -0.12 -5.54 -27.93
C ALA A 304 0.98 -6.47 -27.35
N GLU A 305 0.83 -6.89 -26.08
CA GLU A 305 1.76 -7.84 -25.44
C GLU A 305 1.78 -9.21 -26.14
N LEU A 306 0.62 -9.73 -26.54
CA LEU A 306 0.52 -10.98 -27.31
C LEU A 306 1.17 -10.91 -28.70
N ARG A 307 1.45 -9.72 -29.25
CA ARG A 307 2.20 -9.58 -30.51
C ARG A 307 3.72 -9.69 -30.33
N GLU A 308 4.23 -9.66 -29.09
CA GLU A 308 5.64 -9.91 -28.75
C GLU A 308 5.93 -11.36 -28.30
N VAL A 309 5.30 -12.36 -28.93
CA VAL A 309 5.41 -13.79 -28.55
C VAL A 309 6.87 -14.26 -28.37
N GLY A 310 7.79 -13.81 -29.23
CA GLY A 310 9.21 -14.16 -29.16
C GLY A 310 9.91 -13.68 -27.87
N THR A 311 9.59 -12.46 -27.42
CA THR A 311 10.11 -11.90 -26.16
C THR A 311 9.58 -12.69 -24.95
N TRP A 312 8.31 -13.11 -25.01
CA TRP A 312 7.65 -13.88 -23.96
C TRP A 312 8.15 -15.32 -23.84
N ALA A 313 8.35 -16.02 -24.96
CA ALA A 313 8.87 -17.38 -24.97
C ALA A 313 10.25 -17.50 -24.28
N VAL A 314 11.18 -16.58 -24.60
CA VAL A 314 12.51 -16.54 -23.96
C VAL A 314 12.41 -16.30 -22.45
N ARG A 315 11.56 -15.36 -22.01
CA ARG A 315 11.35 -15.07 -20.57
C ARG A 315 10.83 -16.30 -19.82
N ILE A 316 9.85 -16.99 -20.38
CA ILE A 316 9.25 -18.21 -19.79
C ILE A 316 10.28 -19.34 -19.71
N VAL A 317 11.04 -19.59 -20.78
CA VAL A 317 12.08 -20.64 -20.80
C VAL A 317 13.19 -20.35 -19.79
N CYS A 318 13.71 -19.12 -19.75
CA CYS A 318 14.74 -18.73 -18.78
C CYS A 318 14.24 -18.87 -17.33
N TYR A 319 13.00 -18.44 -17.05
CA TYR A 319 12.39 -18.63 -15.73
C TYR A 319 12.22 -20.12 -15.37
N ALA A 320 11.71 -20.93 -16.29
CA ALA A 320 11.53 -22.36 -16.09
C ALA A 320 12.84 -23.10 -15.82
N VAL A 321 13.94 -22.71 -16.50
CA VAL A 321 15.30 -23.24 -16.24
C VAL A 321 15.76 -22.88 -14.83
N VAL A 322 15.66 -21.61 -14.42
CA VAL A 322 16.05 -21.16 -13.07
C VAL A 322 15.24 -21.87 -11.98
N LEU A 323 13.92 -21.96 -12.15
CA LEU A 323 13.04 -22.64 -11.20
C LEU A 323 13.33 -24.14 -11.13
N THR A 324 13.51 -24.82 -12.27
CA THR A 324 13.86 -26.24 -12.31
C THR A 324 15.21 -26.50 -11.65
N ALA A 325 16.23 -25.68 -11.93
CA ALA A 325 17.54 -25.78 -11.28
C ALA A 325 17.43 -25.62 -9.76
N ALA A 326 16.64 -24.67 -9.27
CA ALA A 326 16.40 -24.47 -7.84
C ALA A 326 15.68 -25.68 -7.19
N ILE A 327 14.66 -26.23 -7.83
CA ILE A 327 13.90 -27.40 -7.34
C ILE A 327 14.79 -28.68 -7.32
N VAL A 328 15.57 -28.91 -8.37
CA VAL A 328 16.50 -30.05 -8.46
C VAL A 328 17.64 -29.89 -7.44
N GLY A 329 18.22 -28.69 -7.34
CA GLY A 329 19.23 -28.36 -6.34
C GLY A 329 18.73 -28.60 -4.92
N TRP A 330 17.54 -28.10 -4.59
CA TRP A 330 16.87 -28.38 -3.31
C TRP A 330 16.71 -29.88 -3.05
N ARG A 331 16.24 -30.64 -4.03
CA ARG A 331 16.08 -32.10 -3.89
C ARG A 331 17.41 -32.81 -3.61
N VAL A 332 18.52 -32.35 -4.19
CA VAL A 332 19.86 -32.88 -3.91
C VAL A 332 20.34 -32.49 -2.51
N VAL A 333 20.24 -31.21 -2.15
CA VAL A 333 20.63 -30.68 -0.83
C VAL A 333 19.82 -31.34 0.30
N PHE A 334 18.50 -31.46 0.14
CA PHE A 334 17.64 -32.13 1.11
C PHE A 334 18.05 -33.59 1.31
N ARG A 335 18.28 -34.35 0.22
CA ARG A 335 18.66 -35.76 0.31
C ARG A 335 20.05 -35.99 0.91
N ARG A 336 21.03 -35.16 0.56
CA ARG A 336 22.44 -35.34 0.97
C ARG A 336 22.79 -34.67 2.30
N ALA A 337 22.18 -33.53 2.63
CA ALA A 337 22.58 -32.71 3.77
C ALA A 337 21.53 -32.60 4.88
N LEU A 338 20.25 -32.33 4.56
CA LEU A 338 19.24 -32.05 5.60
C LEU A 338 18.57 -33.31 6.13
N ALA A 339 18.09 -34.21 5.26
CA ALA A 339 17.41 -35.43 5.66
C ALA A 339 18.26 -36.36 6.56
N PRO A 340 19.58 -36.54 6.36
CA PRO A 340 20.42 -37.30 7.29
C PRO A 340 20.46 -36.66 8.69
N ARG A 341 20.62 -35.34 8.78
CA ARG A 341 20.65 -34.60 10.07
C ARG A 341 19.32 -34.70 10.82
N LEU A 342 18.20 -34.52 10.12
CA LEU A 342 16.86 -34.68 10.70
C LEU A 342 16.57 -36.13 11.15
N ARG A 343 17.14 -37.14 10.45
CA ARG A 343 17.03 -38.55 10.86
C ARG A 343 17.87 -38.89 12.10
N ALA A 344 19.02 -38.24 12.30
CA ALA A 344 19.88 -38.48 13.46
C ALA A 344 19.20 -38.12 14.79
N TRP A 345 18.29 -37.13 14.78
CA TRP A 345 17.60 -36.65 15.99
C TRP A 345 16.08 -36.71 15.83
N PRO A 346 15.46 -37.91 15.83
CA PRO A 346 14.06 -38.08 15.43
C PRO A 346 13.06 -37.46 16.42
N ARG A 347 13.33 -37.54 17.74
CA ARG A 347 12.47 -36.93 18.78
C ARG A 347 12.55 -35.39 18.72
N VAL A 348 13.76 -34.84 18.63
CA VAL A 348 13.99 -33.39 18.50
C VAL A 348 13.34 -32.86 17.24
N THR A 349 13.55 -33.51 16.09
CA THR A 349 12.94 -33.15 14.80
C THR A 349 11.41 -33.11 14.87
N ALA A 350 10.77 -34.10 15.52
CA ALA A 350 9.32 -34.16 15.63
C ALA A 350 8.71 -33.01 16.46
N ILE A 351 9.48 -32.41 17.37
CA ILE A 351 9.04 -31.30 18.26
C ILE A 351 9.45 -29.94 17.69
N VAL A 352 10.71 -29.79 17.28
CA VAL A 352 11.29 -28.52 16.85
C VAL A 352 10.79 -28.10 15.46
N LEU A 353 10.57 -29.04 14.54
CA LEU A 353 10.15 -28.68 13.18
C LEU A 353 8.76 -27.98 13.14
N PRO A 354 7.70 -28.47 13.82
CA PRO A 354 6.45 -27.72 13.93
C PRO A 354 6.61 -26.32 14.54
N VAL A 355 7.47 -26.18 15.56
CA VAL A 355 7.74 -24.88 16.19
C VAL A 355 8.44 -23.92 15.23
N LEU A 356 9.45 -24.38 14.48
CA LEU A 356 10.11 -23.58 13.44
C LEU A 356 9.15 -23.17 12.32
N ILE A 357 8.23 -24.05 11.93
CA ILE A 357 7.19 -23.73 10.94
C ILE A 357 6.18 -22.73 11.50
N ALA A 358 5.81 -22.81 12.78
CA ALA A 358 4.95 -21.82 13.42
C ALA A 358 5.64 -20.44 13.53
N ILE A 359 6.93 -20.40 13.89
CA ILE A 359 7.74 -19.17 13.91
C ILE A 359 7.88 -18.58 12.50
N GLY A 360 8.04 -19.44 11.47
CA GLY A 360 8.06 -19.03 10.07
C GLY A 360 6.70 -18.50 9.58
N ALA A 361 5.60 -19.17 9.95
CA ALA A 361 4.23 -18.71 9.72
C ALA A 361 3.91 -17.38 10.42
N TRP A 362 4.59 -17.09 11.55
CA TRP A 362 4.55 -15.81 12.26
C TRP A 362 5.47 -14.74 11.67
N GLY A 363 6.19 -15.03 10.58
CA GLY A 363 7.07 -14.07 9.89
C GLY A 363 8.39 -13.77 10.60
N VAL A 364 8.76 -14.57 11.60
CA VAL A 364 9.97 -14.41 12.43
C VAL A 364 10.07 -13.00 13.03
N HIS A 365 8.95 -12.47 13.53
CA HIS A 365 8.86 -11.08 13.99
C HIS A 365 7.83 -10.94 15.14
N PRO A 366 8.07 -10.09 16.17
CA PRO A 366 7.13 -9.93 17.28
C PRO A 366 5.71 -9.56 16.83
N ASN A 367 5.59 -8.60 15.91
CA ASN A 367 4.32 -8.08 15.40
C ASN A 367 3.59 -9.02 14.40
N GLY A 368 3.95 -10.30 14.35
CA GLY A 368 3.27 -11.30 13.51
C GLY A 368 3.54 -11.18 12.00
N PRO A 369 2.80 -11.94 11.18
CA PRO A 369 3.10 -12.09 9.76
C PRO A 369 2.94 -10.80 8.93
N ASP A 370 2.07 -9.88 9.34
CA ASP A 370 1.81 -8.62 8.62
C ASP A 370 3.01 -7.65 8.67
N SER A 371 3.96 -7.87 9.57
CA SER A 371 5.23 -7.12 9.67
C SER A 371 6.17 -7.27 8.46
N VAL A 372 5.82 -8.13 7.50
CA VAL A 372 6.44 -8.18 6.16
C VAL A 372 6.04 -6.95 5.33
N GLN A 373 4.84 -6.41 5.57
CA GLN A 373 4.30 -5.26 4.85
C GLN A 373 4.82 -3.92 5.38
N SER A 374 5.33 -3.87 6.61
CA SER A 374 5.93 -2.67 7.24
C SER A 374 7.46 -2.65 7.16
N ALA A 375 8.06 -3.32 6.16
CA ALA A 375 9.51 -3.39 6.01
C ALA A 375 10.06 -2.06 5.46
N PRO A 376 11.11 -1.47 6.06
CA PRO A 376 11.64 -0.14 5.71
C PRO A 376 12.50 -0.19 4.43
N ILE A 377 11.90 -0.57 3.30
CA ILE A 377 12.55 -0.63 1.99
C ILE A 377 12.25 0.69 1.26
N ALA A 378 13.25 1.56 1.18
CA ALA A 378 13.15 2.92 0.62
C ALA A 378 12.96 2.99 -0.91
N SER A 379 12.53 1.90 -1.55
CA SER A 379 12.21 1.83 -2.98
C SER A 379 10.91 1.05 -3.17
N SER A 380 9.96 1.62 -3.92
CA SER A 380 8.71 0.94 -4.26
C SER A 380 8.96 -0.32 -5.11
N THR A 381 9.89 -0.26 -6.08
CA THR A 381 10.29 -1.39 -6.92
C THR A 381 10.77 -2.59 -6.10
N TYR A 382 11.65 -2.31 -5.12
CA TYR A 382 12.24 -3.33 -4.25
C TYR A 382 11.31 -3.80 -3.14
N TYR A 383 10.50 -2.91 -2.57
CA TYR A 383 9.44 -3.31 -1.63
C TYR A 383 8.46 -4.27 -2.29
N VAL A 384 8.00 -3.95 -3.49
CA VAL A 384 7.06 -4.81 -4.23
C VAL A 384 7.74 -6.13 -4.59
N LEU A 385 9.00 -6.12 -5.02
CA LEU A 385 9.80 -7.35 -5.19
C LEU A 385 9.97 -8.15 -3.89
N ALA A 386 9.96 -7.50 -2.71
CA ALA A 386 10.03 -8.16 -1.41
C ALA A 386 8.71 -8.85 -1.01
N GLN A 387 7.56 -8.45 -1.54
CA GLN A 387 6.30 -9.12 -1.26
C GLN A 387 6.23 -10.51 -1.94
N SER A 388 5.46 -11.43 -1.34
CA SER A 388 5.12 -12.73 -1.96
C SER A 388 3.77 -12.62 -2.67
N PRO A 389 3.65 -13.04 -3.94
CA PRO A 389 2.38 -13.01 -4.67
C PRO A 389 1.35 -14.02 -4.16
N ILE A 390 1.76 -14.96 -3.30
CA ILE A 390 0.85 -15.95 -2.70
C ILE A 390 -0.09 -15.31 -1.67
N TRP A 391 0.24 -14.14 -1.13
CA TRP A 391 -0.65 -13.33 -0.29
C TRP A 391 -1.97 -12.95 -0.97
N ILE A 392 -2.07 -13.10 -2.30
CA ILE A 392 -3.34 -13.01 -3.03
C ILE A 392 -4.44 -13.90 -2.43
N LEU A 393 -4.12 -15.00 -1.75
CA LEU A 393 -5.10 -15.86 -1.08
C LEU A 393 -5.92 -15.13 0.00
N ASN A 394 -5.44 -13.99 0.53
CA ASN A 394 -6.23 -13.13 1.43
C ASN A 394 -7.16 -12.17 0.67
N THR A 395 -6.92 -11.92 -0.63
CA THR A 395 -7.71 -10.92 -1.40
C THR A 395 -9.20 -11.23 -1.52
N PRO A 396 -9.70 -12.49 -1.54
CA PRO A 396 -11.15 -12.73 -1.45
C PRO A 396 -11.74 -12.24 -0.12
N PHE A 397 -11.00 -12.32 0.98
CA PHE A 397 -11.42 -11.85 2.30
C PHE A 397 -11.27 -10.31 2.42
N GLU A 398 -10.17 -9.74 1.92
CA GLU A 398 -10.02 -8.28 1.82
C GLU A 398 -11.06 -7.65 0.89
N ARG A 399 -11.45 -8.35 -0.19
CA ARG A 399 -12.54 -7.91 -1.08
C ARG A 399 -13.89 -8.05 -0.41
N ALA A 400 -14.22 -9.20 0.20
CA ALA A 400 -15.49 -9.37 0.90
C ALA A 400 -15.71 -8.30 2.00
N SER A 401 -14.63 -7.86 2.66
CA SER A 401 -14.67 -6.81 3.69
C SER A 401 -14.57 -5.37 3.17
N LYS A 402 -14.27 -5.13 1.88
CA LYS A 402 -14.04 -3.78 1.31
C LYS A 402 -14.69 -3.54 -0.07
N ALA A 403 -15.46 -4.50 -0.60
CA ALA A 403 -16.05 -4.42 -1.93
C ALA A 403 -17.26 -3.49 -1.93
N VAL A 404 -17.03 -2.25 -2.36
CA VAL A 404 -18.08 -1.38 -2.86
C VAL A 404 -18.67 -2.02 -4.13
N ILE A 405 -19.80 -2.71 -4.00
CA ILE A 405 -20.52 -3.29 -5.13
C ILE A 405 -21.24 -2.17 -5.88
N ILE A 406 -20.55 -1.57 -6.85
CA ILE A 406 -21.19 -0.72 -7.86
C ILE A 406 -22.13 -1.63 -8.68
N PRO A 407 -23.46 -1.39 -8.68
CA PRO A 407 -24.40 -2.22 -9.42
C PRO A 407 -24.05 -2.23 -10.91
N ALA A 408 -24.21 -3.38 -11.58
CA ALA A 408 -23.91 -3.48 -13.02
C ALA A 408 -24.66 -2.41 -13.84
N ALA A 409 -25.93 -2.13 -13.48
CA ALA A 409 -26.72 -1.06 -14.08
C ALA A 409 -26.06 0.33 -13.99
N VAL A 410 -25.30 0.66 -12.94
CA VAL A 410 -24.59 1.95 -12.84
C VAL A 410 -23.38 1.98 -13.80
N ARG A 411 -22.70 0.84 -14.02
CA ARG A 411 -21.51 0.75 -14.87
C ARG A 411 -21.77 0.89 -16.38
N VAL A 412 -22.98 0.56 -16.87
CA VAL A 412 -23.34 0.62 -18.30
C VAL A 412 -24.43 1.64 -18.64
N ALA A 413 -24.95 2.41 -17.67
CA ALA A 413 -26.04 3.35 -17.95
C ALA A 413 -25.60 4.64 -18.70
N MET A 414 -24.30 4.92 -18.86
CA MET A 414 -23.83 5.97 -19.77
C MET A 414 -22.82 5.42 -20.78
N PRO A 415 -22.92 5.76 -22.07
CA PRO A 415 -21.81 5.59 -23.01
C PRO A 415 -20.58 6.36 -22.53
N GLU A 416 -19.39 5.75 -22.61
CA GLU A 416 -18.14 6.33 -22.12
C GLU A 416 -17.85 7.72 -22.72
N SER A 417 -18.18 7.93 -23.99
CA SER A 417 -18.04 9.23 -24.66
C SER A 417 -18.85 10.36 -24.01
N ARG A 418 -20.10 10.08 -23.59
CA ARG A 418 -20.96 11.03 -22.86
C ARG A 418 -20.45 11.23 -21.42
N ALA A 419 -20.00 10.16 -20.76
CA ALA A 419 -19.45 10.23 -19.41
C ALA A 419 -18.17 11.08 -19.34
N VAL A 420 -17.25 10.90 -20.31
CA VAL A 420 -16.04 11.70 -20.44
C VAL A 420 -16.36 13.16 -20.75
N ALA A 421 -17.32 13.43 -21.65
CA ALA A 421 -17.74 14.81 -21.95
C ALA A 421 -18.34 15.51 -20.72
N LEU A 422 -19.23 14.84 -19.98
CA LEU A 422 -19.85 15.37 -18.77
C LEU A 422 -18.84 15.59 -17.63
N ALA A 423 -17.90 14.64 -17.41
CA ALA A 423 -16.86 14.80 -16.41
C ALA A 423 -15.92 15.99 -16.73
N ARG A 424 -15.62 16.21 -18.01
CA ARG A 424 -14.85 17.38 -18.47
C ARG A 424 -15.58 18.69 -18.20
N ASP A 425 -16.88 18.76 -18.48
CA ASP A 425 -17.71 19.94 -18.24
C ASP A 425 -17.84 20.28 -16.74
N ILE A 426 -18.02 19.26 -15.88
CA ILE A 426 -18.15 19.44 -14.44
C ILE A 426 -16.84 19.90 -13.78
N LEU A 427 -15.72 19.23 -14.08
CA LEU A 427 -14.44 19.47 -13.40
C LEU A 427 -13.67 20.65 -14.02
N LEU A 428 -13.68 20.71 -15.36
CA LEU A 428 -12.77 21.54 -16.14
C LEU A 428 -13.52 22.26 -17.30
N PRO A 429 -14.61 23.02 -17.01
CA PRO A 429 -15.36 23.73 -18.03
C PRO A 429 -14.47 24.69 -18.82
N GLY A 430 -14.50 24.59 -20.15
CA GLY A 430 -13.69 25.39 -21.07
C GLY A 430 -12.22 24.97 -21.24
N ALA A 431 -11.74 23.91 -20.57
CA ALA A 431 -10.35 23.48 -20.71
C ALA A 431 -10.04 22.85 -22.09
N ARG A 432 -8.82 23.07 -22.60
CA ARG A 432 -8.36 22.53 -23.89
C ARG A 432 -7.70 21.16 -23.70
N PHE A 433 -8.48 20.09 -23.86
CA PHE A 433 -8.00 18.71 -23.79
C PHE A 433 -7.15 18.33 -25.01
N VAL A 434 -6.05 17.59 -24.77
CA VAL A 434 -5.07 17.21 -25.81
C VAL A 434 -4.92 15.70 -26.03
N SER A 435 -5.67 14.88 -25.29
CA SER A 435 -5.66 13.43 -25.49
C SER A 435 -7.06 12.83 -25.52
N PRO A 436 -7.39 11.99 -26.53
CA PRO A 436 -8.57 11.13 -26.47
C PRO A 436 -8.35 9.92 -25.54
N ARG A 437 -7.08 9.48 -25.36
CA ARG A 437 -6.72 8.33 -24.53
C ARG A 437 -6.64 8.66 -23.04
N TYR A 438 -6.22 9.88 -22.71
CA TYR A 438 -6.11 10.35 -21.33
C TYR A 438 -7.08 11.51 -21.12
N PRO A 439 -8.35 11.24 -20.73
CA PRO A 439 -9.44 12.19 -20.91
C PRO A 439 -9.28 13.50 -20.13
N LEU A 440 -8.59 13.50 -18.99
CA LEU A 440 -8.33 14.69 -18.19
C LEU A 440 -7.03 15.43 -18.56
N VAL A 441 -6.25 14.95 -19.54
CA VAL A 441 -5.02 15.64 -19.95
C VAL A 441 -5.38 16.86 -20.81
N HIS A 442 -5.02 18.03 -20.31
CA HIS A 442 -5.35 19.32 -20.89
C HIS A 442 -4.16 20.28 -20.85
N LEU A 443 -4.27 21.36 -21.60
CA LEU A 443 -3.34 22.48 -21.56
C LEU A 443 -3.82 23.51 -20.53
N GLU A 444 -2.89 23.91 -19.68
CA GLU A 444 -2.99 25.07 -18.81
C GLU A 444 -2.35 26.27 -19.51
N ASP A 445 -2.78 27.48 -19.15
CA ASP A 445 -2.09 28.72 -19.50
C ASP A 445 -1.33 29.22 -18.24
N PRO A 446 -0.02 28.94 -18.10
CA PRO A 446 0.71 29.24 -16.86
C PRO A 446 0.81 30.74 -16.64
N ARG A 447 0.19 31.20 -15.54
CA ARG A 447 0.30 32.60 -15.09
C ARG A 447 1.58 32.78 -14.27
N PRO A 448 2.21 33.97 -14.30
CA PRO A 448 3.22 34.34 -13.31
C PRO A 448 2.67 34.17 -11.89
N SER A 449 3.53 33.82 -10.94
CA SER A 449 3.11 33.80 -9.53
C SER A 449 2.63 35.20 -9.09
N PRO A 450 1.55 35.32 -8.31
CA PRO A 450 1.21 36.58 -7.66
C PRO A 450 2.20 36.96 -6.55
N LEU A 451 3.10 36.05 -6.14
CA LEU A 451 4.10 36.29 -5.10
C LEU A 451 5.42 36.76 -5.72
N ALA A 452 6.05 37.76 -5.11
CA ALA A 452 7.35 38.30 -5.54
C ALA A 452 8.52 37.31 -5.42
N ARG A 453 8.34 36.19 -4.69
CA ARG A 453 9.32 35.11 -4.54
C ARG A 453 8.62 33.77 -4.37
N ARG A 454 9.34 32.67 -4.65
CA ARG A 454 8.86 31.32 -4.35
C ARG A 454 8.69 31.13 -2.84
N PRO A 455 7.50 30.76 -2.34
CA PRO A 455 7.27 30.61 -0.91
C PRO A 455 7.72 29.23 -0.41
N ASN A 456 8.00 29.15 0.88
CA ASN A 456 7.87 27.89 1.61
C ASN A 456 6.38 27.53 1.73
N VAL A 457 6.06 26.25 1.89
CA VAL A 457 4.68 25.76 1.97
C VAL A 457 4.54 24.82 3.17
N LEU A 458 3.61 25.15 4.08
CA LEU A 458 3.24 24.32 5.22
C LEU A 458 1.78 23.91 5.07
N LEU A 459 1.51 22.61 4.90
CA LEU A 459 0.16 22.07 4.67
C LEU A 459 -0.26 21.21 5.87
N LEU A 460 -1.10 21.76 6.73
CA LEU A 460 -1.55 21.16 7.99
C LEU A 460 -2.94 20.55 7.81
N PHE A 461 -3.02 19.22 7.70
CA PHE A 461 -4.29 18.52 7.77
C PHE A 461 -4.70 18.34 9.23
N ILE A 462 -5.92 18.78 9.55
CA ILE A 462 -6.57 18.49 10.83
C ILE A 462 -7.55 17.35 10.59
N GLU A 463 -7.23 16.18 11.16
CA GLU A 463 -8.01 14.95 11.05
C GLU A 463 -9.48 15.16 11.43
N ALA A 464 -10.39 14.75 10.56
CA ALA A 464 -11.83 14.78 10.78
C ALA A 464 -12.40 16.17 11.17
N LEU A 465 -11.79 17.27 10.72
CA LEU A 465 -12.21 18.64 11.07
C LEU A 465 -13.53 19.04 10.39
N ASP A 466 -14.64 18.86 11.11
CA ASP A 466 -15.99 19.24 10.69
C ASP A 466 -16.18 20.77 10.77
N ARG A 467 -16.52 21.42 9.66
CA ARG A 467 -16.74 22.87 9.60
C ARG A 467 -17.79 23.35 10.61
N ARG A 468 -18.77 22.50 10.96
CA ARG A 468 -19.85 22.81 11.94
C ARG A 468 -19.32 23.01 13.37
N PHE A 469 -18.04 22.73 13.64
CA PHE A 469 -17.42 22.86 14.96
C PHE A 469 -16.63 24.16 15.17
N LEU A 470 -16.32 24.88 14.09
CA LEU A 470 -15.73 26.21 14.18
C LEU A 470 -16.72 27.23 14.78
N GLY A 471 -16.22 28.21 15.52
CA GLY A 471 -17.03 29.24 16.17
C GLY A 471 -17.91 28.78 17.34
N ARG A 472 -17.90 27.49 17.69
CA ARG A 472 -18.85 26.92 18.67
C ARG A 472 -18.42 27.13 20.12
N THR A 473 -19.41 27.38 20.96
CA THR A 473 -19.30 27.35 22.43
C THR A 473 -20.09 26.14 22.96
N ILE A 474 -19.44 25.29 23.75
CA ILE A 474 -20.02 24.10 24.39
C ILE A 474 -19.61 24.12 25.87
N ALA A 475 -20.54 23.82 26.78
CA ALA A 475 -20.33 23.92 28.23
C ALA A 475 -19.69 25.25 28.69
N GLY A 476 -20.13 26.37 28.09
CA GLY A 476 -19.60 27.72 28.36
C GLY A 476 -18.18 28.00 27.84
N ARG A 477 -17.58 27.08 27.07
CA ARG A 477 -16.21 27.20 26.54
C ARG A 477 -16.21 27.18 25.01
N ARG A 478 -15.44 28.08 24.39
CA ARG A 478 -15.20 28.05 22.94
C ARG A 478 -14.33 26.82 22.61
N VAL A 479 -14.74 26.03 21.62
CA VAL A 479 -14.07 24.76 21.28
C VAL A 479 -12.78 25.00 20.48
N THR A 480 -12.78 25.99 19.60
CA THR A 480 -11.70 26.26 18.63
C THR A 480 -11.21 27.72 18.60
N PRO A 481 -10.97 28.41 19.73
CA PRO A 481 -10.59 29.83 19.73
C PRO A 481 -9.37 30.15 18.86
N PHE A 482 -8.36 29.28 18.80
CA PHE A 482 -7.18 29.57 17.98
C PHE A 482 -7.50 29.43 16.48
N LEU A 483 -8.10 28.32 16.06
CA LEU A 483 -8.55 28.12 14.68
C LEU A 483 -9.52 29.23 14.25
N ASP A 484 -10.47 29.62 15.10
CA ASP A 484 -11.38 30.73 14.82
C ASP A 484 -10.61 32.04 14.52
N SER A 485 -9.58 32.35 15.31
CA SER A 485 -8.72 33.54 15.08
C SER A 485 -7.87 33.42 13.82
N LEU A 486 -7.26 32.25 13.58
CA LEU A 486 -6.44 31.99 12.39
C LEU A 486 -7.28 32.10 11.12
N PHE A 487 -8.53 31.61 11.15
CA PHE A 487 -9.47 31.70 10.04
C PHE A 487 -9.92 33.14 9.76
N ALA A 488 -10.11 33.96 10.79
CA ALA A 488 -10.38 35.40 10.63
C ALA A 488 -9.19 36.15 9.99
N ASP A 489 -7.95 35.77 10.33
CA ASP A 489 -6.71 36.33 9.75
C ASP A 489 -6.33 35.73 8.38
N SER A 490 -7.13 34.78 7.88
CA SER A 490 -6.87 34.01 6.64
C SER A 490 -7.76 34.42 5.48
N VAL A 491 -7.37 33.98 4.28
CA VAL A 491 -8.35 33.77 3.20
C VAL A 491 -9.00 32.42 3.41
N THR A 492 -10.30 32.41 3.63
CA THR A 492 -11.11 31.20 3.84
C THR A 492 -12.17 31.08 2.76
N PHE A 493 -12.79 29.91 2.62
CA PHE A 493 -13.80 29.68 1.58
C PHE A 493 -15.14 29.35 2.22
N ALA A 494 -16.19 30.04 1.78
CA ALA A 494 -17.55 29.80 2.28
C ALA A 494 -17.97 28.34 2.06
N GLN A 495 -17.52 27.71 0.97
CA GLN A 495 -17.82 26.33 0.61
C GLN A 495 -16.56 25.60 0.14
N PHE A 496 -15.82 25.01 1.09
CA PHE A 496 -14.73 24.07 0.82
C PHE A 496 -15.21 22.64 1.08
N HIS A 497 -14.90 21.72 0.17
CA HIS A 497 -15.36 20.34 0.25
C HIS A 497 -14.22 19.33 0.15
N ALA A 498 -14.27 18.30 1.00
CA ALA A 498 -13.46 17.12 0.84
C ALA A 498 -13.99 16.31 -0.33
N ASN A 499 -13.12 15.78 -1.19
CA ASN A 499 -13.58 14.99 -2.34
C ASN A 499 -13.90 13.54 -1.95
N GLY A 500 -13.52 13.10 -0.75
CA GLY A 500 -13.90 11.81 -0.20
C GLY A 500 -13.94 11.80 1.33
N ALA A 501 -14.87 11.01 1.88
CA ALA A 501 -15.12 10.92 3.32
C ALA A 501 -14.09 10.07 4.10
N GLN A 502 -12.81 10.07 3.72
CA GLN A 502 -11.75 9.31 4.41
C GLN A 502 -10.39 9.98 4.22
N THR A 503 -9.52 9.93 5.24
CA THR A 503 -8.16 10.50 5.26
C THR A 503 -7.39 10.24 3.98
N PHE A 504 -7.37 8.99 3.52
CA PHE A 504 -6.61 8.56 2.35
C PHE A 504 -7.22 9.01 1.01
N HIS A 505 -8.49 9.41 1.00
CA HIS A 505 -9.11 10.11 -0.13
C HIS A 505 -8.83 11.61 -0.06
N GLY A 506 -8.92 12.23 1.12
CA GLY A 506 -8.60 13.63 1.32
C GLY A 506 -7.16 13.98 0.97
N LEU A 507 -6.20 13.20 1.49
CA LEU A 507 -4.78 13.31 1.15
C LEU A 507 -4.52 13.11 -0.35
N PHE A 508 -5.15 12.11 -0.98
CA PHE A 508 -4.95 11.83 -2.40
C PHE A 508 -5.50 12.96 -3.30
N ALA A 509 -6.71 13.44 -3.01
CA ALA A 509 -7.32 14.57 -3.71
C ALA A 509 -6.47 15.84 -3.55
N SER A 510 -6.03 16.14 -2.32
CA SER A 510 -5.26 17.34 -1.99
C SER A 510 -3.87 17.36 -2.62
N LEU A 511 -3.15 16.23 -2.56
CA LEU A 511 -1.74 16.12 -2.94
C LEU A 511 -1.54 15.73 -4.41
N CYS A 512 -2.56 15.19 -5.09
CA CYS A 512 -2.46 14.76 -6.49
C CYS A 512 -3.51 15.37 -7.42
N SER A 513 -4.40 16.23 -6.92
CA SER A 513 -5.53 16.81 -7.67
C SER A 513 -6.27 15.78 -8.52
N SER A 514 -6.49 14.59 -7.97
CA SER A 514 -7.10 13.48 -8.68
C SER A 514 -8.34 13.01 -7.91
N LEU A 515 -9.42 12.72 -8.64
CA LEU A 515 -10.64 12.23 -8.03
C LEU A 515 -10.36 10.95 -7.22
N PRO A 516 -10.80 10.87 -5.96
CA PRO A 516 -10.70 9.63 -5.21
C PRO A 516 -11.54 8.55 -5.89
N ARG A 517 -11.09 7.30 -5.76
CA ARG A 517 -11.87 6.16 -6.28
C ARG A 517 -12.98 5.80 -5.32
N GLN A 518 -14.06 5.29 -5.89
CA GLN A 518 -15.07 4.53 -5.17
C GLN A 518 -14.41 3.33 -4.45
N GLY A 519 -14.74 3.11 -3.18
CA GLY A 519 -14.18 2.03 -2.38
C GLY A 519 -12.76 2.31 -1.86
N VAL A 520 -11.80 1.42 -2.16
CA VAL A 520 -10.48 1.45 -1.53
C VAL A 520 -9.55 2.48 -2.18
N ALA A 521 -9.07 3.41 -1.36
CA ALA A 521 -8.20 4.53 -1.73
C ALA A 521 -7.00 4.18 -2.63
N ALA A 522 -6.63 5.14 -3.49
CA ALA A 522 -5.50 5.04 -4.40
C ALA A 522 -4.19 4.71 -3.68
N THR A 523 -3.93 5.40 -2.57
CA THR A 523 -2.78 5.19 -1.68
C THR A 523 -2.68 3.78 -1.11
N LYS A 524 -3.80 3.04 -0.96
CA LYS A 524 -3.83 1.67 -0.41
C LYS A 524 -3.81 0.58 -1.48
N ALA A 525 -4.63 0.74 -2.51
CA ALA A 525 -4.92 -0.29 -3.53
C ALA A 525 -4.29 -0.02 -4.90
N ARG A 526 -3.60 1.11 -5.11
CA ARG A 526 -2.76 1.40 -6.29
C ARG A 526 -1.47 2.12 -5.84
N TYR A 527 -0.96 1.76 -4.67
CA TYR A 527 0.14 2.42 -3.95
C TYR A 527 1.45 2.52 -4.74
N ALA A 528 1.67 1.61 -5.69
CA ALA A 528 2.85 1.58 -6.55
C ALA A 528 2.58 2.03 -8.01
N ASN A 529 1.41 2.64 -8.29
CA ASN A 529 1.19 3.36 -9.55
C ASN A 529 1.83 4.75 -9.50
N ASP A 530 2.23 5.27 -10.66
CA ASP A 530 2.65 6.65 -10.83
C ASP A 530 1.43 7.58 -10.98
N TYR A 531 1.42 8.66 -10.22
CA TYR A 531 0.47 9.76 -10.28
C TYR A 531 1.23 11.09 -10.38
N LEU A 532 0.67 12.05 -11.10
CA LEU A 532 1.18 13.42 -11.05
C LEU A 532 0.73 14.04 -9.72
N CYS A 533 1.64 14.13 -8.76
CA CYS A 533 1.38 14.71 -7.44
C CYS A 533 2.27 15.93 -7.17
N LEU A 534 1.79 16.82 -6.30
CA LEU A 534 2.48 18.04 -5.87
C LEU A 534 3.94 17.79 -5.43
N PRO A 535 4.28 16.77 -4.62
CA PRO A 535 5.68 16.52 -4.24
C PRO A 535 6.57 16.23 -5.45
N THR A 536 6.11 15.48 -6.46
CA THR A 536 6.86 15.25 -7.71
C THR A 536 7.24 16.55 -8.40
N LEU A 537 6.30 17.48 -8.55
CA LEU A 537 6.56 18.75 -9.22
C LEU A 537 7.47 19.66 -8.37
N LEU A 538 7.17 19.79 -7.08
CA LEU A 538 7.98 20.62 -6.18
C LEU A 538 9.43 20.12 -6.05
N THR A 539 9.64 18.82 -5.83
CA THR A 539 10.98 18.21 -5.75
C THR A 539 11.78 18.43 -7.05
N ARG A 540 11.15 18.22 -8.21
CA ARG A 540 11.77 18.51 -9.52
C ARG A 540 12.09 19.99 -9.73
N SER A 541 11.31 20.89 -9.12
CA SER A 541 11.51 22.33 -9.17
C SER A 541 12.44 22.89 -8.08
N GLY A 542 13.16 22.03 -7.35
CA GLY A 542 14.17 22.43 -6.37
C GLY A 542 13.68 22.60 -4.94
N TYR A 543 12.43 22.28 -4.62
CA TYR A 543 11.96 22.24 -3.23
C TYR A 543 12.57 21.08 -2.45
N ARG A 544 12.56 21.16 -1.12
CA ARG A 544 12.65 20.01 -0.21
C ARG A 544 11.24 19.58 0.18
N THR A 545 10.89 18.31 0.03
CA THR A 545 9.52 17.84 0.27
C THR A 545 9.47 16.81 1.39
N ARG A 546 8.75 17.13 2.49
CA ARG A 546 8.69 16.27 3.68
C ARG A 546 7.26 16.08 4.19
N MET A 547 7.01 14.92 4.79
CA MET A 547 5.78 14.61 5.50
C MET A 547 6.11 14.08 6.90
N VAL A 548 5.41 14.56 7.92
CA VAL A 548 5.52 14.07 9.30
C VAL A 548 4.18 13.47 9.72
N LEU A 549 4.20 12.32 10.40
CA LEU A 549 3.01 11.62 10.86
C LEU A 549 3.22 11.06 12.27
N GLY A 550 2.23 11.24 13.15
CA GLY A 550 2.21 10.62 14.47
C GLY A 550 1.88 9.13 14.46
N LEU A 551 1.52 8.58 13.31
CA LEU A 551 1.16 7.18 13.08
C LEU A 551 2.27 6.43 12.33
N ASN A 552 2.24 5.10 12.35
CA ASN A 552 3.09 4.28 11.49
C ASN A 552 2.65 4.42 10.01
N ARG A 553 3.61 4.66 9.10
CA ARG A 553 3.34 4.97 7.67
C ARG A 553 2.58 3.91 6.89
N ASP A 554 2.55 2.67 7.39
CA ASP A 554 1.92 1.50 6.76
C ASP A 554 0.78 0.90 7.63
N GLN A 555 0.41 1.57 8.73
CA GLN A 555 -0.68 1.16 9.63
C GLN A 555 -2.00 0.93 8.85
N SER A 556 -2.77 -0.07 9.25
CA SER A 556 -4.05 -0.42 8.61
C SER A 556 -3.93 -0.64 7.09
N HIS A 557 -2.78 -1.20 6.65
CA HIS A 557 -2.45 -1.47 5.24
C HIS A 557 -2.48 -0.20 4.37
N SER A 558 -2.08 0.94 4.93
CA SER A 558 -2.14 2.24 4.25
C SER A 558 -1.17 2.37 3.08
N ARG A 559 0.03 1.78 3.19
CA ARG A 559 1.13 1.85 2.20
C ARG A 559 1.50 3.28 1.79
N LEU A 560 1.22 4.25 2.67
CA LEU A 560 1.36 5.67 2.38
C LEU A 560 2.83 6.05 2.19
N GLY A 561 3.74 5.45 2.97
CA GLY A 561 5.18 5.64 2.79
C GLY A 561 5.67 5.35 1.38
N LEU A 562 5.20 4.24 0.80
CA LEU A 562 5.56 3.80 -0.55
C LEU A 562 4.92 4.66 -1.62
N PHE A 563 3.63 4.97 -1.45
CA PHE A 563 2.90 5.85 -2.35
C PHE A 563 3.56 7.24 -2.43
N MET A 564 3.87 7.85 -1.29
CA MET A 564 4.46 9.18 -1.25
C MET A 564 5.90 9.20 -1.78
N ALA A 565 6.73 8.21 -1.42
CA ALA A 565 8.10 8.10 -1.93
C ALA A 565 8.12 7.91 -3.47
N ARG A 566 7.20 7.10 -4.01
CA ARG A 566 7.06 6.94 -5.46
C ARG A 566 6.59 8.23 -6.13
N ASN A 567 5.63 8.92 -5.53
CA ASN A 567 5.03 10.14 -6.05
C ASN A 567 5.73 11.42 -5.56
N GLY A 568 7.06 11.33 -5.41
CA GLY A 568 7.99 12.46 -5.40
C GLY A 568 8.26 13.13 -4.05
N LEU A 569 7.82 12.54 -2.93
CA LEU A 569 8.16 13.03 -1.59
C LEU A 569 9.58 12.59 -1.21
N GLU A 570 10.44 13.55 -0.81
CA GLU A 570 11.84 13.28 -0.48
C GLU A 570 12.00 12.53 0.85
N ALA A 571 11.20 12.86 1.88
CA ALA A 571 11.22 12.14 3.15
C ALA A 571 9.84 12.05 3.82
N LEU A 572 9.51 10.86 4.34
CA LEU A 572 8.39 10.67 5.26
C LEU A 572 8.92 10.19 6.62
N ILE A 573 8.64 11.00 7.64
CA ILE A 573 8.92 10.77 9.04
C ILE A 573 7.62 10.29 9.67
N ASP A 574 7.60 9.05 10.16
CA ASP A 574 6.44 8.46 10.83
C ASP A 574 6.76 8.18 12.30
N GLU A 575 5.88 7.48 13.01
CA GLU A 575 6.05 7.09 14.42
C GLU A 575 7.46 6.54 14.76
N SER A 576 8.14 5.86 13.82
CA SER A 576 9.50 5.33 14.03
C SER A 576 10.60 6.40 14.08
N GLY A 577 10.33 7.61 13.57
CA GLY A 577 11.22 8.77 13.56
C GLY A 577 11.05 9.71 14.76
N PHE A 578 10.36 9.24 15.81
CA PHE A 578 10.20 9.95 17.09
C PHE A 578 11.05 9.27 18.19
N PRO A 579 11.49 10.01 19.22
CA PRO A 579 12.11 9.41 20.40
C PRO A 579 11.19 8.36 21.05
N PRO A 580 11.72 7.25 21.62
CA PRO A 580 10.90 6.26 22.33
C PRO A 580 10.09 6.84 23.49
N THR A 581 10.56 7.96 24.06
CA THR A 581 9.94 8.74 25.14
C THR A 581 8.88 9.74 24.66
N ALA A 582 8.63 9.87 23.35
CA ALA A 582 7.64 10.79 22.82
C ALA A 582 6.23 10.44 23.36
N PRO A 583 5.47 11.42 23.90
CA PRO A 583 4.11 11.21 24.37
C PRO A 583 3.22 10.54 23.33
N ARG A 584 2.48 9.51 23.75
CA ARG A 584 1.51 8.78 22.94
C ARG A 584 0.09 8.98 23.46
N ALA A 585 -0.87 9.07 22.55
CA ALA A 585 -2.29 9.12 22.85
C ALA A 585 -3.09 8.54 21.67
N GLY A 586 -4.21 7.85 21.98
CA GLY A 586 -5.09 7.29 20.95
C GLY A 586 -4.37 6.28 20.04
N LEU A 587 -4.20 6.65 18.77
CA LEU A 587 -3.68 5.77 17.72
C LEU A 587 -2.14 5.78 17.57
N GLY A 588 -1.43 6.72 18.20
CA GLY A 588 0.02 6.86 18.03
C GLY A 588 0.64 7.97 18.89
N ILE A 589 1.57 8.75 18.32
CA ILE A 589 2.18 9.92 18.94
C ILE A 589 1.11 11.01 19.14
N ALA A 590 1.08 11.63 20.32
CA ALA A 590 0.15 12.71 20.62
C ALA A 590 0.48 13.99 19.81
N ASP A 591 -0.55 14.75 19.41
CA ASP A 591 -0.38 15.84 18.44
C ASP A 591 0.58 16.95 18.89
N GLY A 592 0.72 17.21 20.21
CA GLY A 592 1.75 18.12 20.71
C GLY A 592 3.18 17.70 20.35
N ALA A 593 3.49 16.41 20.50
CA ALA A 593 4.79 15.86 20.13
C ALA A 593 4.98 15.74 18.61
N LEU A 594 3.88 15.53 17.86
CA LEU A 594 3.86 15.66 16.41
C LEU A 594 4.28 17.07 15.98
N PHE A 595 3.66 18.11 16.54
CA PHE A 595 3.99 19.50 16.24
C PHE A 595 5.43 19.87 16.64
N ASP A 596 5.95 19.36 17.77
CA ASP A 596 7.36 19.54 18.13
C ASP A 596 8.30 18.94 17.07
N ARG A 597 7.96 17.76 16.55
CA ARG A 597 8.72 17.11 15.46
C ARG A 597 8.62 17.89 14.16
N VAL A 598 7.44 18.42 13.81
CA VAL A 598 7.22 19.30 12.65
C VAL A 598 8.04 20.59 12.78
N ARG A 599 8.12 21.20 13.98
CA ARG A 599 8.95 22.37 14.23
C ARG A 599 10.43 22.08 13.97
N ALA A 600 10.95 20.97 14.50
CA ALA A 600 12.33 20.56 14.26
C ALA A 600 12.63 20.30 12.77
N GLU A 601 11.66 19.79 11.99
CA GLU A 601 11.79 19.68 10.53
C GLU A 601 11.81 21.06 9.85
N ILE A 602 10.98 22.02 10.25
CA ILE A 602 10.99 23.40 9.72
C ILE A 602 12.36 24.04 9.94
N ASP A 603 12.90 23.96 11.16
CA ASP A 603 14.20 24.58 11.47
C ASP A 603 15.34 23.91 10.67
N ALA A 604 15.33 22.59 10.51
CA ALA A 604 16.28 21.87 9.67
C ALA A 604 16.15 22.20 8.17
N LEU A 605 14.92 22.40 7.68
CA LEU A 605 14.64 22.77 6.28
C LEU A 605 15.10 24.21 5.99
N ARG A 606 14.81 25.15 6.89
CA ARG A 606 15.24 26.56 6.82
C ARG A 606 16.76 26.70 6.78
N ALA A 607 17.48 25.94 7.62
CA ALA A 607 18.94 25.91 7.62
C ALA A 607 19.56 25.46 6.28
N GLY A 608 18.81 24.72 5.46
CA GLY A 608 19.23 24.28 4.12
C GLY A 608 19.09 25.32 3.00
N GLY A 609 18.48 26.50 3.27
CA GLY A 609 18.39 27.63 2.32
C GLY A 609 17.55 27.41 1.05
N ARG A 610 17.00 26.22 0.84
CA ARG A 610 16.08 25.89 -0.27
C ARG A 610 14.63 26.04 0.17
N PRO A 611 13.70 26.43 -0.73
CA PRO A 611 12.28 26.46 -0.39
C PRO A 611 11.80 25.05 -0.04
N TYR A 612 10.88 24.93 0.91
CA TYR A 612 10.37 23.64 1.36
C TYR A 612 8.85 23.50 1.20
N PHE A 613 8.41 22.26 1.08
CA PHE A 613 7.04 21.82 1.29
C PHE A 613 7.04 20.81 2.43
N LEU A 614 6.34 21.13 3.51
CA LEU A 614 6.17 20.28 4.67
C LEU A 614 4.69 20.06 4.91
N THR A 615 4.28 18.81 5.10
CA THR A 615 2.89 18.47 5.42
C THR A 615 2.80 17.52 6.61
N THR A 616 1.71 17.62 7.36
CA THR A 616 1.41 16.79 8.53
C THR A 616 -0.09 16.54 8.64
N LEU A 617 -0.46 15.52 9.40
CA LEU A 617 -1.84 15.15 9.72
C LEU A 617 -1.93 14.88 11.23
N THR A 618 -2.84 15.57 11.92
CA THR A 618 -3.14 15.35 13.35
C THR A 618 -3.84 14.01 13.59
N THR A 619 -4.04 13.60 14.84
CA THR A 619 -4.54 12.25 15.16
C THR A 619 -5.55 12.20 16.30
N ALA A 620 -5.54 13.17 17.23
CA ALA A 620 -6.35 13.10 18.45
C ALA A 620 -7.87 13.18 18.19
N THR A 621 -8.27 13.78 17.07
CA THR A 621 -9.66 13.87 16.59
C THR A 621 -10.17 12.61 15.86
N HIS A 622 -9.33 11.58 15.63
CA HIS A 622 -9.80 10.28 15.15
C HIS A 622 -10.36 9.44 16.31
N HIS A 623 -11.48 8.73 16.08
CA HIS A 623 -12.05 7.78 17.05
C HIS A 623 -11.00 6.73 17.51
N PRO A 624 -10.86 6.41 18.82
CA PRO A 624 -11.75 6.73 19.94
C PRO A 624 -11.41 8.03 20.69
N PHE A 625 -10.84 9.03 20.00
CA PHE A 625 -10.55 10.36 20.53
C PHE A 625 -9.56 10.33 21.71
N GLY A 626 -8.42 9.67 21.51
CA GLY A 626 -7.40 9.56 22.55
C GLY A 626 -6.50 10.80 22.57
N MET A 627 -6.66 11.65 23.59
CA MET A 627 -5.84 12.85 23.80
C MET A 627 -5.22 12.91 25.21
N PRO A 628 -4.06 13.56 25.40
CA PRO A 628 -3.59 13.96 26.72
C PRO A 628 -4.59 14.89 27.41
N SER A 629 -5.02 14.54 28.62
CA SER A 629 -5.98 15.33 29.42
C SER A 629 -5.29 16.13 30.53
N THR A 630 -4.26 16.90 30.18
CA THR A 630 -3.48 17.71 31.14
C THR A 630 -3.90 19.18 31.18
N HIS A 631 -4.45 19.72 30.09
CA HIS A 631 -4.85 21.12 30.02
C HIS A 631 -6.22 21.35 30.69
N PRO A 632 -6.42 22.38 31.54
CA PRO A 632 -7.68 22.63 32.26
C PRO A 632 -8.93 22.68 31.37
N ASP A 633 -8.83 23.30 30.19
CA ASP A 633 -9.96 23.38 29.24
C ASP A 633 -10.38 22.01 28.70
N VAL A 634 -9.40 21.13 28.41
CA VAL A 634 -9.64 19.77 27.92
C VAL A 634 -10.23 18.90 29.04
N VAL A 635 -9.75 19.08 30.28
CA VAL A 635 -10.30 18.42 31.47
C VAL A 635 -11.74 18.85 31.72
N ALA A 636 -12.06 20.15 31.61
CA ALA A 636 -13.42 20.66 31.79
C ALA A 636 -14.40 20.11 30.73
N LEU A 637 -13.97 20.03 29.46
CA LEU A 637 -14.76 19.43 28.37
C LEU A 637 -14.78 17.89 28.40
N ARG A 638 -14.05 17.23 29.32
CA ARG A 638 -14.04 15.76 29.44
C ARG A 638 -15.35 15.20 30.01
N ALA A 639 -16.20 16.04 30.60
CA ALA A 639 -17.55 15.67 31.00
C ALA A 639 -18.51 15.51 29.79
N GLU A 640 -18.18 16.12 28.64
CA GLU A 640 -19.06 16.07 27.47
C GLU A 640 -19.26 14.63 26.96
N PRO A 641 -20.50 14.27 26.58
CA PRO A 641 -20.78 12.98 25.94
C PRO A 641 -20.06 12.83 24.60
N ASP A 642 -20.02 13.92 23.81
CA ASP A 642 -19.32 13.96 22.52
C ASP A 642 -17.81 14.11 22.73
N ARG A 643 -17.11 12.97 22.68
CA ARG A 643 -15.65 12.87 22.89
C ARG A 643 -14.82 13.60 21.83
N TYR A 644 -15.41 13.96 20.70
CA TYR A 644 -14.78 14.82 19.70
C TYR A 644 -14.53 16.25 20.23
N VAL A 645 -15.40 16.76 21.11
CA VAL A 645 -15.31 18.13 21.65
C VAL A 645 -14.01 18.39 22.43
N PRO A 646 -13.66 17.61 23.48
CA PRO A 646 -12.38 17.78 24.17
C PRO A 646 -11.18 17.43 23.28
N ALA A 647 -11.33 16.57 22.27
CA ALA A 647 -10.26 16.23 21.33
C ALA A 647 -9.91 17.41 20.42
N LEU A 648 -10.94 18.04 19.83
CA LEU A 648 -10.77 19.21 18.99
C LEU A 648 -10.21 20.40 19.79
N ARG A 649 -10.65 20.60 21.05
CA ARG A 649 -10.03 21.62 21.93
C ARG A 649 -8.56 21.33 22.24
N TYR A 650 -8.17 20.07 22.40
CA TYR A 650 -6.77 19.68 22.56
C TYR A 650 -5.94 20.02 21.31
N VAL A 651 -6.43 19.67 20.12
CA VAL A 651 -5.75 19.97 18.86
C VAL A 651 -5.63 21.48 18.64
N ASP A 652 -6.67 22.26 18.93
CA ASP A 652 -6.67 23.72 18.83
C ASP A 652 -5.59 24.37 19.72
N LEU A 653 -5.43 23.89 20.97
CA LEU A 653 -4.40 24.35 21.92
C LEU A 653 -2.96 24.02 21.46
N GLU A 654 -2.73 22.80 20.96
CA GLU A 654 -1.40 22.41 20.49
C GLU A 654 -1.04 23.11 19.17
N LEU A 655 -2.03 23.31 18.30
CA LEU A 655 -1.87 24.09 17.07
C LEU A 655 -1.58 25.56 17.38
N GLU A 656 -2.23 26.16 18.39
CA GLU A 656 -1.93 27.50 18.88
C GLU A 656 -0.47 27.62 19.34
N ARG A 657 -0.04 26.73 20.24
CA ARG A 657 1.33 26.67 20.77
C ARG A 657 2.36 26.55 19.64
N PHE A 658 2.09 25.67 18.67
CA PHE A 658 2.94 25.44 17.51
C PHE A 658 3.01 26.65 16.58
N PHE A 659 1.85 27.16 16.14
CA PHE A 659 1.77 28.22 15.13
C PHE A 659 2.27 29.55 15.69
N ARG A 660 1.80 29.97 16.88
CA ARG A 660 2.28 31.22 17.52
C ARG A 660 3.76 31.12 17.90
N GLY A 661 4.25 29.92 18.21
CA GLY A 661 5.68 29.66 18.38
C GLY A 661 6.49 29.86 17.09
N LEU A 662 6.01 29.33 15.96
CA LEU A 662 6.63 29.55 14.64
C LEU A 662 6.58 31.03 14.21
N GLU A 663 5.47 31.71 14.44
CA GLU A 663 5.26 33.12 14.11
C GLU A 663 6.23 34.01 14.92
N ARG A 664 6.23 33.89 16.25
CA ARG A 664 7.11 34.64 17.15
C ARG A 664 8.59 34.46 16.84
N ASP A 665 9.00 33.25 16.50
CA ASP A 665 10.41 32.93 16.23
C ASP A 665 10.82 33.24 14.76
N GLY A 666 9.94 33.88 13.98
CA GLY A 666 10.17 34.22 12.56
C GLY A 666 10.32 32.99 11.65
N ALA A 667 9.84 31.82 12.09
CA ALA A 667 9.94 30.56 11.37
C ALA A 667 8.92 30.41 10.24
N LEU A 668 7.84 31.20 10.25
CA LEU A 668 6.91 31.32 9.13
C LEU A 668 7.37 32.29 8.03
N ARG A 669 8.50 32.99 8.19
CA ARG A 669 8.97 33.96 7.18
C ARG A 669 8.98 33.37 5.76
N ASP A 670 8.44 34.12 4.81
CA ASP A 670 8.32 33.70 3.41
C ASP A 670 7.53 32.37 3.20
N THR A 671 6.60 32.05 4.12
CA THR A 671 5.80 30.80 4.09
C THR A 671 4.31 31.06 3.79
N VAL A 672 3.73 30.21 2.95
CA VAL A 672 2.27 30.03 2.82
C VAL A 672 1.88 28.86 3.72
N VAL A 673 0.94 29.08 4.64
CA VAL A 673 0.37 28.03 5.50
C VAL A 673 -1.05 27.74 5.04
N LEU A 674 -1.36 26.47 4.78
CA LEU A 674 -2.71 25.99 4.50
C LEU A 674 -3.15 25.10 5.67
N VAL A 675 -4.31 25.39 6.27
CA VAL A 675 -4.92 24.58 7.32
C VAL A 675 -6.28 24.11 6.85
N LEU A 676 -6.51 22.80 6.83
CA LEU A 676 -7.74 22.22 6.28
C LEU A 676 -8.14 20.91 6.96
N GLY A 677 -9.43 20.58 6.87
CA GLY A 677 -9.91 19.22 7.12
C GLY A 677 -9.54 18.27 5.98
N ASP A 678 -9.11 17.06 6.32
CA ASP A 678 -8.94 15.96 5.37
C ASP A 678 -10.29 15.30 5.02
N HIS A 679 -11.22 15.27 5.97
CA HIS A 679 -12.66 15.08 5.81
C HIS A 679 -13.40 15.64 7.05
N GLY A 680 -14.73 15.69 7.01
CA GLY A 680 -15.54 15.91 8.20
C GLY A 680 -15.66 14.65 9.04
N ARG A 681 -16.08 14.79 10.30
CA ARG A 681 -16.26 13.63 11.21
C ARG A 681 -17.41 12.71 10.78
N HIS A 682 -17.29 11.43 11.13
CA HIS A 682 -18.24 10.38 10.75
C HIS A 682 -19.37 10.16 11.77
N GLU A 683 -19.08 10.45 13.04
CA GLU A 683 -19.98 10.20 14.16
C GLU A 683 -21.31 10.95 14.00
N ARG A 684 -22.43 10.26 14.30
CA ARG A 684 -23.77 10.82 14.08
C ARG A 684 -24.05 12.00 15.00
N VAL A 685 -24.19 13.16 14.39
CA VAL A 685 -24.37 14.45 15.10
C VAL A 685 -25.27 15.44 14.36
N ALA A 686 -25.69 15.07 13.16
CA ALA A 686 -26.69 15.73 12.36
C ALA A 686 -28.13 15.38 12.80
N ARG A 687 -29.10 16.17 12.33
CA ARG A 687 -30.54 15.92 12.53
C ARG A 687 -30.96 14.58 11.91
N ASP A 688 -30.47 14.30 10.72
CA ASP A 688 -30.78 13.12 9.92
C ASP A 688 -29.54 12.56 9.20
N ASP A 689 -29.70 11.46 8.47
CA ASP A 689 -28.59 10.77 7.79
C ASP A 689 -28.04 11.56 6.59
N VAL A 690 -28.85 12.42 5.97
CA VAL A 690 -28.47 13.22 4.79
C VAL A 690 -27.54 14.35 5.22
N GLU A 691 -27.92 15.09 6.27
CA GLU A 691 -27.09 16.13 6.87
C GLU A 691 -25.82 15.53 7.52
N ASN A 692 -25.85 14.25 7.93
CA ASN A 692 -24.64 13.56 8.39
C ASN A 692 -23.67 13.27 7.24
N ALA A 693 -24.16 12.65 6.16
CA ALA A 693 -23.36 12.35 4.97
C ALA A 693 -22.78 13.63 4.35
N ALA A 694 -23.58 14.69 4.21
CA ALA A 694 -23.10 16.00 3.75
C ALA A 694 -22.02 16.58 4.68
N GLY A 695 -22.15 16.37 6.00
CA GLY A 695 -21.14 16.70 7.00
C GLY A 695 -19.77 16.05 6.75
N HIS A 696 -19.73 14.79 6.29
CA HIS A 696 -18.47 14.09 5.99
C HIS A 696 -17.61 14.80 4.93
N PHE A 697 -18.24 15.55 4.03
CA PHE A 697 -17.57 16.30 2.95
C PHE A 697 -17.38 17.79 3.28
N THR A 698 -17.95 18.27 4.38
CA THR A 698 -18.03 19.71 4.68
C THR A 698 -16.92 20.12 5.64
N VAL A 699 -15.78 20.48 5.05
CA VAL A 699 -14.53 20.80 5.76
C VAL A 699 -14.15 22.27 5.61
N PRO A 700 -13.42 22.84 6.56
CA PRO A 700 -12.89 24.19 6.43
C PRO A 700 -11.54 24.19 5.69
N LEU A 701 -11.21 25.32 5.06
CA LEU A 701 -9.87 25.65 4.55
C LEU A 701 -9.55 27.11 4.88
N ALA A 702 -8.37 27.32 5.47
CA ALA A 702 -7.71 28.61 5.62
C ALA A 702 -6.39 28.62 4.85
N ILE A 703 -6.18 29.66 4.04
CA ILE A 703 -4.89 29.99 3.43
C ILE A 703 -4.37 31.26 4.10
N TRP A 704 -3.29 31.12 4.85
CA TRP A 704 -2.58 32.20 5.54
C TRP A 704 -1.24 32.44 4.85
N LEU A 705 -0.90 33.70 4.59
CA LEU A 705 0.40 34.10 4.05
C LEU A 705 1.22 34.81 5.13
N ASP A 706 2.52 34.54 5.21
CA ASP A 706 3.43 35.34 6.03
C ASP A 706 3.41 36.82 5.60
N PRO A 707 3.49 37.79 6.53
CA PRO A 707 3.54 39.21 6.19
C PRO A 707 4.58 39.59 5.12
N SER A 708 5.70 38.88 5.00
CA SER A 708 6.71 39.13 3.94
C SER A 708 6.23 38.84 2.51
N LEU A 709 5.11 38.10 2.37
CA LEU A 709 4.48 37.74 1.11
C LEU A 709 3.22 38.56 0.80
N ARG A 710 2.73 39.37 1.75
CA ARG A 710 1.47 40.12 1.61
C ARG A 710 1.67 41.43 0.87
N THR A 711 0.82 41.69 -0.12
CA THR A 711 0.48 43.04 -0.59
C THR A 711 -1.02 43.13 -0.77
N ALA A 712 -1.60 44.34 -0.77
CA ALA A 712 -3.05 44.51 -0.92
C ALA A 712 -3.61 43.95 -2.25
N ALA A 713 -2.78 43.86 -3.30
CA ALA A 713 -3.13 43.27 -4.58
C ALA A 713 -3.05 41.74 -4.61
N VAL A 714 -2.39 41.12 -3.62
CA VAL A 714 -2.07 39.69 -3.57
C VAL A 714 -2.87 38.97 -2.50
N TYR A 715 -3.11 39.61 -1.35
CA TYR A 715 -3.72 38.97 -0.19
C TYR A 715 -4.50 39.96 0.68
N ARG A 716 -5.74 39.60 1.00
CA ARG A 716 -6.56 40.26 2.02
C ARG A 716 -7.32 39.19 2.81
N PRO A 717 -7.25 39.15 4.15
CA PRO A 717 -8.11 38.29 4.96
C PRO A 717 -9.58 38.49 4.58
N ARG A 718 -10.27 37.40 4.25
CA ARG A 718 -11.63 37.40 3.71
C ARG A 718 -12.23 36.01 3.70
N ILE A 719 -13.56 35.96 3.64
CA ILE A 719 -14.28 34.78 3.18
C ILE A 719 -14.49 34.95 1.66
N ALA A 720 -13.93 34.06 0.86
CA ALA A 720 -14.17 33.99 -0.58
C ALA A 720 -15.50 33.27 -0.85
N ALA A 721 -16.35 33.90 -1.67
CA ALA A 721 -17.55 33.26 -2.18
C ALA A 721 -17.20 32.32 -3.34
N GLY A 722 -17.84 31.15 -3.38
CA GLY A 722 -17.60 30.13 -4.39
C GLY A 722 -17.34 28.75 -3.78
N ILE A 723 -17.44 27.73 -4.63
CA ILE A 723 -17.24 26.33 -4.26
C ILE A 723 -15.81 25.93 -4.61
N VAL A 724 -15.12 25.32 -3.66
CA VAL A 724 -13.72 24.86 -3.74
C VAL A 724 -13.65 23.45 -3.19
N SER A 725 -12.70 22.64 -3.66
CA SER A 725 -12.46 21.31 -3.10
C SER A 725 -10.99 20.98 -2.98
N GLN A 726 -10.67 19.88 -2.31
CA GLN A 726 -9.29 19.44 -2.12
C GLN A 726 -8.51 19.30 -3.43
N LEU A 727 -9.17 18.97 -4.55
CA LEU A 727 -8.51 18.98 -5.88
C LEU A 727 -7.81 20.32 -6.19
N ASP A 728 -8.33 21.44 -5.72
CA ASP A 728 -7.81 22.78 -6.02
C ASP A 728 -6.49 23.10 -5.26
N ILE A 729 -6.15 22.34 -4.23
CA ILE A 729 -4.98 22.60 -3.36
C ILE A 729 -3.67 22.53 -4.14
N THR A 730 -3.43 21.43 -4.86
CA THR A 730 -2.21 21.23 -5.67
C THR A 730 -2.01 22.33 -6.74
N PRO A 731 -2.96 22.60 -7.66
CA PRO A 731 -2.78 23.65 -8.68
C PRO A 731 -2.65 25.05 -8.07
N THR A 732 -3.32 25.35 -6.95
CA THR A 732 -3.16 26.63 -6.24
C THR A 732 -1.76 26.80 -5.65
N ILE A 733 -1.20 25.76 -5.00
CA ILE A 733 0.17 25.80 -4.49
C ILE A 733 1.18 25.96 -5.64
N LEU A 734 0.97 25.29 -6.78
CA LEU A 734 1.83 25.43 -7.96
C LEU A 734 1.75 26.85 -8.55
N ALA A 735 0.56 27.46 -8.64
CA ALA A 735 0.41 28.84 -9.08
C ALA A 735 1.14 29.83 -8.15
N LEU A 736 0.98 29.70 -6.83
CA LEU A 736 1.70 30.51 -5.84
C LEU A 736 3.23 30.33 -5.92
N ALA A 737 3.71 29.14 -6.30
CA ALA A 737 5.14 28.89 -6.52
C ALA A 737 5.65 29.33 -7.91
N GLY A 738 4.77 29.70 -8.85
CA GLY A 738 5.13 29.96 -10.25
C GLY A 738 5.60 28.69 -10.97
N LEU A 739 4.93 27.56 -10.70
CA LEU A 739 5.27 26.20 -11.11
C LEU A 739 4.12 25.46 -11.84
N THR A 740 3.07 26.17 -12.25
CA THR A 740 1.96 25.58 -13.01
C THR A 740 2.47 24.94 -14.31
N PRO A 741 2.31 23.63 -14.52
CA PRO A 741 2.80 22.96 -15.71
C PRO A 741 1.92 23.29 -16.92
N ARG A 742 2.51 23.49 -18.10
CA ARG A 742 1.77 23.79 -19.34
C ARG A 742 0.85 22.64 -19.79
N VAL A 743 1.17 21.40 -19.42
CA VAL A 743 0.34 20.21 -19.62
C VAL A 743 -0.01 19.64 -18.25
N SER A 744 -1.30 19.48 -17.98
CA SER A 744 -1.86 19.08 -16.68
C SER A 744 -2.80 17.89 -16.84
N SER A 745 -2.95 17.10 -15.77
CA SER A 745 -3.98 16.07 -15.63
C SER A 745 -4.80 16.26 -14.35
N PHE A 746 -4.71 17.44 -13.74
CA PHE A 746 -5.37 17.78 -12.49
C PHE A 746 -6.88 17.95 -12.71
N GLY A 747 -7.69 17.47 -11.77
CA GLY A 747 -9.15 17.63 -11.77
C GLY A 747 -9.63 18.88 -11.04
N GLY A 748 -8.74 19.57 -10.33
CA GLY A 748 -8.99 20.87 -9.69
C GLY A 748 -8.33 22.02 -10.44
N ARG A 749 -8.50 23.23 -9.92
CA ARG A 749 -8.08 24.49 -10.55
C ARG A 749 -7.34 25.39 -9.57
N ASP A 750 -6.51 26.27 -10.12
CA ASP A 750 -5.87 27.35 -9.37
C ASP A 750 -6.93 28.36 -8.85
N VAL A 751 -7.06 28.45 -7.53
CA VAL A 751 -7.92 29.42 -6.84
C VAL A 751 -7.15 30.60 -6.23
N SER A 752 -5.86 30.79 -6.55
CA SER A 752 -5.02 31.85 -5.96
C SER A 752 -5.54 33.28 -6.17
N CYS A 753 -6.32 33.54 -7.23
CA CYS A 753 -6.98 34.84 -7.42
C CYS A 753 -7.98 35.19 -6.29
N ALA A 754 -8.51 34.17 -5.59
CA ALA A 754 -9.42 34.34 -4.45
C ALA A 754 -8.74 34.94 -3.22
N LEU A 755 -7.39 34.97 -3.19
CA LEU A 755 -6.63 35.59 -2.09
C LEU A 755 -6.82 37.11 -2.01
N ALA A 756 -7.18 37.77 -3.13
CA ALA A 756 -7.46 39.19 -3.18
C ALA A 756 -8.89 39.52 -3.69
N SER A 757 -9.45 38.71 -4.60
CA SER A 757 -10.63 39.10 -5.42
C SER A 757 -11.73 38.03 -5.47
N ASP A 758 -12.98 38.42 -5.75
CA ASP A 758 -14.06 37.47 -6.05
C ASP A 758 -13.97 37.02 -7.51
N CYS A 759 -13.09 36.04 -7.77
CA CYS A 759 -12.78 35.54 -9.11
C CYS A 759 -13.34 34.13 -9.41
N LEU A 760 -13.94 33.46 -8.43
CA LEU A 760 -14.28 32.05 -8.55
C LEU A 760 -15.52 31.86 -9.44
N PRO A 761 -15.44 31.06 -10.53
CA PRO A 761 -16.59 30.79 -11.38
C PRO A 761 -17.59 29.88 -10.66
N ALA A 762 -18.86 29.94 -11.07
CA ALA A 762 -19.85 28.95 -10.68
C ALA A 762 -19.41 27.55 -11.14
N ARG A 763 -19.27 26.61 -10.21
CA ARG A 763 -18.82 25.23 -10.44
C ARG A 763 -19.35 24.28 -9.38
N ALA A 764 -19.09 22.99 -9.55
CA ALA A 764 -19.42 21.94 -8.59
C ALA A 764 -18.15 21.25 -8.05
N ALA A 765 -18.23 20.71 -6.84
CA ALA A 765 -17.24 19.77 -6.29
C ALA A 765 -17.78 18.34 -6.36
N TYR A 766 -17.01 17.41 -6.96
CA TYR A 766 -17.34 15.98 -6.97
C TYR A 766 -16.95 15.29 -5.66
N LEU A 767 -17.84 14.44 -5.15
CA LEU A 767 -17.75 13.81 -3.83
C LEU A 767 -17.90 12.28 -3.97
N SER A 768 -17.02 11.52 -3.30
CA SER A 768 -17.05 10.05 -3.26
C SER A 768 -17.10 9.53 -1.82
N GLU A 769 -18.20 8.86 -1.47
CA GLU A 769 -18.35 8.17 -0.18
C GLU A 769 -17.77 6.74 -0.27
N VAL A 770 -17.40 6.16 0.88
CA VAL A 770 -16.89 4.78 0.98
C VAL A 770 -17.85 3.88 1.78
N TYR A 771 -18.51 4.44 2.80
CA TYR A 771 -19.42 3.72 3.69
C TYR A 771 -20.76 3.44 3.02
N GLU A 772 -21.29 4.42 2.30
CA GLU A 772 -22.41 4.25 1.39
C GLU A 772 -21.93 4.42 -0.07
N PRO A 773 -21.89 3.34 -0.87
CA PRO A 773 -21.59 3.42 -2.29
C PRO A 773 -22.46 4.45 -3.03
N GLY A 774 -21.84 5.51 -3.53
CA GLY A 774 -22.57 6.59 -4.20
C GLY A 774 -21.66 7.70 -4.71
N ALA A 775 -22.24 8.59 -5.50
CA ALA A 775 -21.54 9.76 -6.04
C ALA A 775 -22.33 11.03 -5.71
N GLY A 776 -21.61 12.07 -5.28
CA GLY A 776 -22.18 13.34 -4.91
C GLY A 776 -21.60 14.53 -5.67
N LEU A 777 -22.35 15.62 -5.63
CA LEU A 777 -21.99 16.92 -6.15
C LEU A 777 -22.42 17.98 -5.12
N ALA A 778 -21.49 18.82 -4.69
CA ALA A 778 -21.84 20.09 -4.06
C ALA A 778 -21.80 21.17 -5.14
N ASP A 779 -22.95 21.78 -5.46
CA ASP A 779 -23.05 22.93 -6.35
C ASP A 779 -23.91 24.04 -5.72
N ARG A 780 -24.10 25.15 -6.42
CA ARG A 780 -24.83 26.32 -5.90
C ARG A 780 -26.25 26.00 -5.40
N ASP A 781 -26.85 24.91 -5.88
CA ASP A 781 -28.23 24.51 -5.59
C ASP A 781 -28.30 23.51 -4.40
N GLY A 782 -27.14 23.11 -3.85
CA GLY A 782 -27.04 22.30 -2.64
C GLY A 782 -25.98 21.20 -2.70
N PHE A 783 -25.92 20.42 -1.62
CA PHE A 783 -25.29 19.11 -1.60
C PHE A 783 -26.27 18.10 -2.19
N TRP A 784 -25.83 17.34 -3.18
CA TRP A 784 -26.57 16.27 -3.83
C TRP A 784 -25.79 14.97 -3.71
N PHE A 785 -26.40 13.88 -3.27
CA PHE A 785 -25.73 12.59 -3.18
C PHE A 785 -26.63 11.44 -3.64
N TYR A 786 -26.20 10.72 -4.67
CA TYR A 786 -26.93 9.57 -5.18
C TYR A 786 -26.37 8.26 -4.61
N ALA A 787 -27.16 7.60 -3.77
CA ALA A 787 -26.82 6.32 -3.16
C ALA A 787 -27.10 5.15 -4.13
N PHE A 788 -26.06 4.43 -4.57
CA PHE A 788 -26.18 3.35 -5.56
C PHE A 788 -27.02 2.17 -5.06
N ALA A 789 -26.95 1.87 -3.75
CA ALA A 789 -27.69 0.76 -3.13
C ALA A 789 -29.16 1.11 -2.91
N ARG A 790 -29.45 2.24 -2.25
CA ARG A 790 -30.82 2.73 -1.98
C ARG A 790 -31.56 3.22 -3.22
N ARG A 791 -30.82 3.63 -4.26
CA ARG A 791 -31.33 4.27 -5.49
C ARG A 791 -32.08 5.59 -5.26
N THR A 792 -31.73 6.30 -4.18
CA THR A 792 -32.28 7.62 -3.85
C THR A 792 -31.24 8.71 -4.10
N LEU A 793 -31.73 9.90 -4.42
CA LEU A 793 -30.97 11.14 -4.45
C LEU A 793 -31.27 11.91 -3.17
N ASP A 794 -30.29 11.99 -2.28
CA ASP A 794 -30.38 12.77 -1.04
C ASP A 794 -29.91 14.22 -1.33
N HIS A 795 -30.59 15.22 -0.75
CA HIS A 795 -30.32 16.65 -0.94
C HIS A 795 -30.39 17.46 0.35
N VAL A 796 -29.52 18.45 0.52
CA VAL A 796 -29.55 19.44 1.61
C VAL A 796 -28.86 20.74 1.17
N ASP A 797 -29.18 21.87 1.81
CA ASP A 797 -28.52 23.16 1.57
C ASP A 797 -27.03 23.13 1.96
N LEU A 798 -26.18 23.91 1.29
CA LEU A 798 -24.74 23.94 1.59
C LEU A 798 -24.39 24.49 3.00
N SER A 799 -25.33 25.14 3.67
CA SER A 799 -25.21 25.57 5.07
C SER A 799 -25.54 24.45 6.07
N LEU A 800 -26.16 23.34 5.63
CA LEU A 800 -26.63 22.23 6.46
C LEU A 800 -27.67 22.65 7.53
N THR A 801 -28.39 23.74 7.28
CA THR A 801 -29.36 24.35 8.22
C THR A 801 -30.82 24.16 7.82
N GLY A 802 -31.08 23.91 6.54
CA GLY A 802 -32.42 23.69 5.99
C GLY A 802 -32.92 22.25 6.17
N PRO A 803 -34.11 21.95 5.64
CA PRO A 803 -34.66 20.60 5.64
C PRO A 803 -33.94 19.72 4.60
N SER A 804 -33.50 18.54 5.02
CA SER A 804 -32.99 17.51 4.11
C SER A 804 -34.13 16.88 3.30
N GLN A 805 -33.83 16.49 2.06
CA GLN A 805 -34.76 15.79 1.17
C GLN A 805 -34.18 14.46 0.68
N ARG A 806 -35.05 13.53 0.35
CA ARG A 806 -34.71 12.22 -0.20
C ARG A 806 -35.65 11.88 -1.34
N LEU A 807 -35.15 12.01 -2.56
CA LEU A 807 -35.90 11.86 -3.81
C LEU A 807 -35.67 10.47 -4.40
N THR A 808 -36.68 9.91 -5.07
CA THR A 808 -36.55 8.66 -5.84
C THR A 808 -36.17 8.96 -7.30
N ALA A 809 -35.82 7.92 -8.05
CA ALA A 809 -35.55 8.07 -9.49
C ALA A 809 -36.80 8.38 -10.36
N GLU A 810 -37.98 8.38 -9.75
CA GLU A 810 -39.26 8.72 -10.39
C GLU A 810 -39.62 10.20 -10.22
N ASP A 811 -38.90 10.93 -9.37
CA ASP A 811 -39.10 12.36 -9.16
C ASP A 811 -38.61 13.17 -10.38
N PRO A 812 -39.46 14.01 -11.01
CA PRO A 812 -39.10 14.82 -12.17
C PRO A 812 -37.93 15.79 -11.92
N ALA A 813 -37.80 16.34 -10.71
CA ALA A 813 -36.70 17.22 -10.33
C ALA A 813 -35.39 16.44 -10.10
N ALA A 814 -35.49 15.17 -9.69
CA ALA A 814 -34.33 14.31 -9.53
C ALA A 814 -33.72 13.90 -10.88
N GLY A 815 -34.48 13.70 -11.95
CA GLY A 815 -33.99 13.18 -13.24
C GLY A 815 -32.66 13.77 -13.77
N PRO A 816 -32.54 15.11 -13.95
CA PRO A 816 -31.29 15.74 -14.43
C PRO A 816 -30.15 15.74 -13.39
N ARG A 817 -30.49 15.81 -12.09
CA ARG A 817 -29.54 15.75 -10.97
C ARG A 817 -28.96 14.34 -10.81
N ILE A 818 -29.83 13.35 -10.98
CA ILE A 818 -29.51 11.95 -11.16
C ILE A 818 -28.58 11.86 -12.36
N GLU A 819 -28.88 12.31 -13.58
CA GLU A 819 -27.92 12.16 -14.71
C GLU A 819 -26.49 12.65 -14.39
N ARG A 820 -26.34 13.76 -13.67
CA ARG A 820 -25.05 14.30 -13.21
C ARG A 820 -24.35 13.48 -12.10
N SER A 821 -25.09 12.67 -11.34
CA SER A 821 -24.61 11.83 -10.21
C SER A 821 -24.74 10.31 -10.43
N ARG A 822 -25.49 9.87 -11.44
CA ARG A 822 -25.84 8.50 -11.83
C ARG A 822 -26.51 8.50 -13.21
N PRO A 823 -26.06 7.70 -14.19
CA PRO A 823 -26.70 7.71 -15.49
C PRO A 823 -28.09 7.05 -15.48
N THR A 824 -28.97 7.51 -16.37
CA THR A 824 -30.33 7.00 -16.56
C THR A 824 -30.37 5.86 -17.57
N ALA A 825 -31.20 4.85 -17.29
CA ALA A 825 -31.57 3.80 -18.24
C ALA A 825 -33.11 3.82 -18.38
N GLY A 826 -33.60 4.38 -19.47
CA GLY A 826 -35.03 4.57 -19.75
C GLY A 826 -35.20 5.32 -21.06
N GLY A 827 -35.89 4.72 -22.03
CA GLY A 827 -35.82 5.16 -23.42
C GLY A 827 -36.84 6.22 -23.82
N ARG A 828 -36.42 7.16 -24.66
CA ARG A 828 -37.18 7.59 -25.84
C ARG A 828 -36.22 7.68 -27.02
N ALA A 829 -36.55 6.99 -28.10
CA ALA A 829 -35.86 7.18 -29.38
C ALA A 829 -36.15 8.60 -29.87
N LEU A 830 -35.10 9.39 -30.12
CA LEU A 830 -35.22 10.61 -30.91
C LEU A 830 -35.41 10.20 -32.39
N PRO A 831 -36.31 10.85 -33.13
CA PRO A 831 -36.58 10.47 -34.52
C PRO A 831 -35.34 10.70 -35.38
N SER A 832 -35.07 9.75 -36.28
CA SER A 832 -33.94 9.81 -37.19
C SER A 832 -34.09 10.96 -38.19
N ALA A 833 -33.23 11.96 -38.12
CA ALA A 833 -32.91 12.78 -39.28
C ALA A 833 -32.08 11.92 -40.25
N ARG A 834 -32.61 11.72 -41.46
CA ARG A 834 -31.90 11.23 -42.64
C ARG A 834 -31.97 12.32 -43.73
N PRO A 835 -31.05 12.28 -44.70
CA PRO A 835 -29.60 12.31 -44.57
C PRO A 835 -29.08 13.76 -44.47
#